data_AF-A0AAW1QWQ8-F1
#
_entry.id   AF-A0AAW1QWQ8-F1
#
_cell.length_a   1.000
_cell.length_b   1.000
_cell.length_c   1.000
_cell.angle_alpha   90.00
_cell.angle_beta   90.00
_cell.angle_gamma   90.00
#
_symmetry.space_group_name_H-M   'P 1'
#
loop_
_entity.id
_entity.type
_entity.pdbx_description
1 polymer ?
#
loop_
_entity_poly.entity_id
_entity_poly.type
_entity_poly.pdbx_seq_one_letter_code
_entity_poly.pdbx_strand_id
1 'polypeptide(L)'
;MKFGGLLRTSAADVPELQALYSCYKVLKKRLKQLPERGQAGAPGNAAPPGGSGSDTAERQAAFVQTLNEDVATFNDLFMEREEEHVIRLRSLEDAAADARSAEQVVAAYKHFVDFHGELLLLLHWSLLAYTGLVKILKKHLKRTGLPVRAPQLDNLLSQPFCSVELMTELVRKAELNTERLAAQLAAKGAGETAALSACSPACSMAVNDLIKAVRSSAYGLAGAVSSSGGPADVAGATQGPGHAHAQTSAEHGSTGVGAADGTILTSSPAAAADGARPGARAAACAPQAACDFTRDIALNYVKRGYHLLCRHAVTLLLMPVAATVLLELGNMVKTGELSKLWEVACQTNLQFNLVVFMACSLLLTMVALTYLFSRSKPVYLVNFHCYRPPDRMKMTLVEFVELSKASGAFTEKSLDFQQKIIDRSGLGDETYLPDAVQAKPPQISMQAAREEAELVMFTSIKEVLDSCGLSPRQVDILIVNCSLFNPTPSLSAMIVNHFKMHSNVVSYNLSGMGCSAGVISISLARELLQVYPNSTALVISTENITQNWYFGNDRSMLIPNCLFRVGGAAILLSNKRSDRRRAKYELSHVVRTHMGASDNSYGCVYQKEDPDSVTGVYLSKDLMVIAGHALKANITTLGPLVLPVSEQLLFFISLVMRKVMKRRVKPYVPDFKLAFEHVCIHTGGRGVIEEIEKQLALTPDLMQPSKDTLHRFGNTSSSSIWYVLANIESGKGVRRGDRVWQIAFGSGFKCNSAIWRALRTVKDEHSCWH
;
A
#
# COMPACT_ATOMS: atom_id res chain seq x y z
N MET A 1 -1.14 -0.26 -47.98
CA MET A 1 -0.72 -1.69 -47.96
C MET A 1 -1.48 -2.48 -46.89
N LYS A 2 -1.59 -3.81 -46.99
CA LYS A 2 -2.09 -4.66 -45.89
C LYS A 2 -1.04 -4.65 -44.75
N PHE A 3 -1.45 -4.47 -43.49
CA PHE A 3 -0.51 -4.27 -42.36
C PHE A 3 0.56 -5.36 -42.22
N GLY A 4 0.22 -6.63 -42.43
CA GLY A 4 1.22 -7.72 -42.39
C GLY A 4 2.18 -7.77 -43.59
N GLY A 5 2.04 -6.88 -44.57
CA GLY A 5 3.04 -6.57 -45.57
C GLY A 5 3.96 -5.45 -45.10
N LEU A 6 3.40 -4.36 -44.56
CA LEU A 6 4.17 -3.26 -43.94
C LEU A 6 5.12 -3.78 -42.85
N LEU A 7 4.61 -4.59 -41.92
CA LEU A 7 5.40 -5.21 -40.85
C LEU A 7 6.46 -6.19 -41.38
N ARG A 8 6.22 -6.82 -42.54
CA ARG A 8 7.21 -7.71 -43.19
C ARG A 8 8.36 -6.92 -43.80
N THR A 9 8.06 -5.78 -44.44
CA THR A 9 9.09 -4.88 -44.99
C THR A 9 9.90 -4.28 -43.83
N SER A 10 9.23 -3.71 -42.83
CA SER A 10 9.90 -3.09 -41.68
C SER A 10 10.79 -4.08 -40.89
N ALA A 11 10.39 -5.36 -40.80
CA ALA A 11 11.19 -6.42 -40.17
C ALA A 11 12.31 -7.00 -41.06
N ALA A 12 12.36 -6.66 -42.35
CA ALA A 12 13.52 -6.94 -43.20
C ALA A 12 14.62 -5.87 -43.00
N ASP A 13 14.21 -4.64 -42.71
CA ASP A 13 15.11 -3.49 -42.52
C ASP A 13 15.57 -3.32 -41.05
N VAL A 14 14.81 -3.84 -40.08
CA VAL A 14 15.06 -3.71 -38.63
C VAL A 14 14.95 -5.09 -37.92
N PRO A 15 16.08 -5.69 -37.48
CA PRO A 15 16.10 -7.01 -36.85
C PRO A 15 15.19 -7.15 -35.61
N GLU A 16 15.06 -6.09 -34.82
CA GLU A 16 14.25 -6.04 -33.59
C GLU A 16 12.74 -6.23 -33.87
N LEU A 17 12.28 -5.94 -35.09
CA LEU A 17 10.90 -6.17 -35.53
C LEU A 17 10.64 -7.62 -36.00
N GLN A 18 11.68 -8.45 -36.15
CA GLN A 18 11.55 -9.84 -36.61
C GLN A 18 10.83 -10.73 -35.58
N ALA A 19 11.08 -10.51 -34.28
CA ALA A 19 10.34 -11.18 -33.20
C ALA A 19 8.85 -10.83 -33.28
N LEU A 20 8.54 -9.54 -33.43
CA LEU A 20 7.17 -9.02 -33.55
C LEU A 20 6.43 -9.57 -34.79
N TYR A 21 7.11 -9.61 -35.93
CA TYR A 21 6.58 -10.19 -37.16
C TYR A 21 6.28 -11.70 -37.01
N SER A 22 7.14 -12.42 -36.31
CA SER A 22 7.01 -13.86 -36.07
C SER A 22 5.78 -14.19 -35.21
N CYS A 23 5.63 -13.50 -34.08
CA CYS A 23 4.46 -13.58 -33.19
C CYS A 23 3.15 -13.27 -33.97
N TYR A 24 3.12 -12.11 -34.66
CA TYR A 24 1.98 -11.72 -35.51
C TYR A 24 1.65 -12.75 -36.62
N LYS A 25 2.65 -13.44 -37.17
CA LYS A 25 2.47 -14.51 -38.18
C LYS A 25 1.85 -15.77 -37.55
N VAL A 26 2.26 -16.15 -36.34
CA VAL A 26 1.71 -17.29 -35.58
C VAL A 26 0.26 -17.02 -35.18
N LEU A 27 -0.04 -15.89 -34.54
CA LEU A 27 -1.42 -15.49 -34.21
C LEU A 27 -2.32 -15.45 -35.45
N LYS A 28 -1.83 -14.91 -36.56
CA LYS A 28 -2.57 -14.88 -37.84
C LYS A 28 -2.78 -16.28 -38.44
N LYS A 29 -1.94 -17.27 -38.13
CA LYS A 29 -2.12 -18.68 -38.51
C LYS A 29 -3.17 -19.35 -37.62
N ARG A 30 -3.06 -19.23 -36.28
CA ARG A 30 -4.06 -19.72 -35.30
C ARG A 30 -5.46 -19.16 -35.58
N LEU A 31 -5.54 -17.85 -35.81
CA LEU A 31 -6.78 -17.15 -36.16
C LEU A 31 -7.47 -17.67 -37.44
N LYS A 32 -6.74 -18.29 -38.39
CA LYS A 32 -7.36 -18.94 -39.56
C LYS A 32 -7.97 -20.31 -39.25
N GLN A 33 -7.59 -20.95 -38.14
CA GLN A 33 -8.08 -22.28 -37.74
C GLN A 33 -9.42 -22.20 -37.00
N LEU A 34 -9.82 -21.01 -36.53
CA LEU A 34 -11.13 -20.73 -35.97
C LEU A 34 -12.22 -20.72 -37.07
N PRO A 35 -13.45 -21.16 -36.78
CA PRO A 35 -14.56 -21.16 -37.73
C PRO A 35 -14.99 -19.74 -38.14
N GLU A 36 -15.68 -19.62 -39.28
CA GLU A 36 -16.23 -18.33 -39.75
C GLU A 36 -17.71 -18.16 -39.37
N ARG A 37 -18.10 -16.92 -39.03
CA ARG A 37 -19.46 -16.51 -38.69
C ARG A 37 -20.45 -16.96 -39.77
N GLY A 38 -21.28 -17.96 -39.44
CA GLY A 38 -22.26 -18.57 -40.35
C GLY A 38 -22.11 -20.08 -40.53
N GLN A 39 -21.00 -20.70 -40.12
CA GLN A 39 -20.84 -22.17 -40.16
C GLN A 39 -21.44 -22.91 -38.94
N ALA A 40 -21.86 -22.16 -37.91
CA ALA A 40 -22.63 -22.70 -36.79
C ALA A 40 -24.09 -22.25 -36.91
N GLY A 41 -24.92 -23.06 -37.57
CA GLY A 41 -26.38 -22.91 -37.60
C GLY A 41 -27.00 -22.47 -38.92
N ALA A 42 -27.25 -23.43 -39.81
CA ALA A 42 -28.34 -23.39 -40.77
C ALA A 42 -29.00 -24.78 -40.80
N PRO A 43 -30.31 -24.92 -40.50
CA PRO A 43 -30.99 -26.22 -40.55
C PRO A 43 -31.36 -26.54 -42.00
N GLY A 44 -30.44 -27.17 -42.74
CA GLY A 44 -30.70 -27.56 -44.12
C GLY A 44 -29.51 -28.18 -44.85
N ASN A 45 -29.66 -29.46 -45.18
CA ASN A 45 -28.82 -30.30 -46.04
C ASN A 45 -27.45 -30.74 -45.51
N ALA A 46 -27.12 -31.99 -45.85
CA ALA A 46 -26.14 -32.84 -45.18
C ALA A 46 -24.67 -32.42 -45.37
N ALA A 47 -23.87 -32.62 -44.31
CA ALA A 47 -22.41 -32.57 -44.30
C ALA A 47 -21.87 -33.73 -43.40
N PRO A 48 -20.64 -34.22 -43.64
CA PRO A 48 -20.18 -35.54 -43.17
C PRO A 48 -19.80 -35.60 -41.68
N PRO A 49 -19.62 -36.82 -41.10
CA PRO A 49 -19.42 -36.99 -39.66
C PRO A 49 -18.00 -36.63 -39.20
N GLY A 50 -17.89 -35.84 -38.12
CA GLY A 50 -16.62 -35.60 -37.42
C GLY A 50 -16.33 -34.12 -37.15
N GLY A 51 -16.98 -33.56 -36.12
CA GLY A 51 -16.75 -32.17 -35.69
C GLY A 51 -17.56 -31.80 -34.46
N SER A 52 -17.16 -32.31 -33.28
CA SER A 52 -17.82 -31.99 -32.01
C SER A 52 -17.52 -30.55 -31.57
N GLY A 53 -18.42 -29.96 -30.77
CA GLY A 53 -18.23 -28.62 -30.20
C GLY A 53 -16.97 -28.45 -29.34
N SER A 54 -16.33 -29.55 -28.92
CA SER A 54 -15.06 -29.55 -28.19
C SER A 54 -13.89 -29.03 -29.02
N ASP A 55 -13.75 -29.43 -30.29
CA ASP A 55 -12.64 -29.03 -31.17
C ASP A 55 -12.65 -27.52 -31.46
N THR A 56 -13.84 -26.90 -31.52
CA THR A 56 -13.95 -25.43 -31.64
C THR A 56 -13.57 -24.72 -30.34
N ALA A 57 -13.96 -25.24 -29.18
CA ALA A 57 -13.58 -24.69 -27.88
C ALA A 57 -12.06 -24.81 -27.63
N GLU A 58 -11.47 -25.96 -27.98
CA GLU A 58 -10.03 -26.23 -27.87
C GLU A 58 -9.21 -25.29 -28.76
N ARG A 59 -9.60 -25.10 -30.02
CA ARG A 59 -8.96 -24.12 -30.92
C ARG A 59 -9.06 -22.68 -30.40
N GLN A 60 -10.16 -22.33 -29.74
CA GLN A 60 -10.34 -21.01 -29.15
C GLN A 60 -9.48 -20.82 -27.89
N ALA A 61 -9.38 -21.85 -27.03
CA ALA A 61 -8.46 -21.86 -25.89
C ALA A 61 -7.00 -21.74 -26.35
N ALA A 62 -6.57 -22.53 -27.35
CA ALA A 62 -5.23 -22.46 -27.91
C ALA A 62 -4.90 -21.10 -28.54
N PHE A 63 -5.87 -20.41 -29.15
CA PHE A 63 -5.71 -19.04 -29.65
C PHE A 63 -5.52 -18.04 -28.50
N VAL A 64 -6.31 -18.14 -27.42
CA VAL A 64 -6.18 -17.29 -26.23
C VAL A 64 -4.85 -17.52 -25.51
N GLN A 65 -4.42 -18.77 -25.38
CA GLN A 65 -3.12 -19.11 -24.81
C GLN A 65 -1.98 -18.48 -25.63
N THR A 66 -1.94 -18.70 -26.95
CA THR A 66 -0.92 -18.10 -27.83
C THR A 66 -0.91 -16.56 -27.72
N LEU A 67 -2.07 -15.94 -27.60
CA LEU A 67 -2.21 -14.49 -27.46
C LEU A 67 -1.64 -13.97 -26.12
N ASN A 68 -1.80 -14.74 -25.05
CA ASN A 68 -1.26 -14.40 -23.73
C ASN A 68 0.27 -14.57 -23.68
N GLU A 69 0.79 -15.64 -24.32
CA GLU A 69 2.23 -15.90 -24.49
C GLU A 69 2.92 -14.79 -25.32
N ASP A 70 2.32 -14.38 -26.44
CA ASP A 70 2.81 -13.27 -27.26
C ASP A 70 2.80 -11.93 -26.48
N VAL A 71 1.75 -11.65 -25.69
CA VAL A 71 1.66 -10.43 -24.87
C VAL A 71 2.72 -10.41 -23.75
N ALA A 72 2.95 -11.55 -23.08
CA ALA A 72 4.02 -11.68 -22.09
C ALA A 72 5.40 -11.43 -22.74
N THR A 73 5.67 -12.10 -23.86
CA THR A 73 6.91 -11.93 -24.63
C THR A 73 7.14 -10.47 -25.04
N PHE A 74 6.08 -9.73 -25.42
CA PHE A 74 6.22 -8.31 -25.78
C PHE A 74 6.50 -7.42 -24.57
N ASN A 75 5.95 -7.73 -23.39
CA ASN A 75 6.29 -7.03 -22.16
C ASN A 75 7.75 -7.27 -21.78
N ASP A 76 8.21 -8.51 -21.80
CA ASP A 76 9.58 -8.86 -21.39
C ASP A 76 10.63 -8.19 -22.29
N LEU A 77 10.46 -8.28 -23.61
CA LEU A 77 11.34 -7.61 -24.60
C LEU A 77 11.36 -6.09 -24.45
N PHE A 78 10.21 -5.46 -24.15
CA PHE A 78 10.14 -4.02 -23.96
C PHE A 78 10.80 -3.59 -22.64
N MET A 79 10.51 -4.31 -21.55
CA MET A 79 11.06 -4.01 -20.22
C MET A 79 12.57 -4.21 -20.17
N GLU A 80 13.12 -5.25 -20.82
CA GLU A 80 14.57 -5.48 -20.88
C GLU A 80 15.29 -4.29 -21.55
N ARG A 81 14.74 -3.79 -22.68
CA ARG A 81 15.28 -2.62 -23.38
C ARG A 81 15.06 -1.32 -22.61
N GLU A 82 13.92 -1.16 -21.93
CA GLU A 82 13.68 0.01 -21.08
C GLU A 82 14.66 0.05 -19.89
N GLU A 83 14.91 -1.09 -19.22
CA GLU A 83 15.91 -1.22 -18.15
C GLU A 83 17.34 -0.94 -18.69
N GLU A 84 17.72 -1.45 -19.87
CA GLU A 84 18.99 -1.15 -20.55
C GLU A 84 19.15 0.36 -20.82
N HIS A 85 18.13 1.01 -21.39
CA HIS A 85 18.18 2.44 -21.69
C HIS A 85 18.24 3.32 -20.43
N VAL A 86 17.56 2.94 -19.33
CA VAL A 86 17.66 3.65 -18.04
C VAL A 86 19.10 3.62 -17.50
N ILE A 87 19.80 2.49 -17.64
CA ILE A 87 21.20 2.35 -17.21
C ILE A 87 22.11 3.16 -18.13
N ARG A 88 21.93 3.04 -19.45
CA ARG A 88 22.75 3.73 -20.46
C ARG A 88 22.62 5.25 -20.36
N LEU A 89 21.43 5.79 -20.10
CA LEU A 89 21.24 7.23 -19.89
C LEU A 89 22.13 7.75 -18.75
N ARG A 90 22.20 7.05 -17.60
CA ARG A 90 23.05 7.46 -16.48
C ARG A 90 24.53 7.44 -16.85
N SER A 91 24.98 6.37 -17.50
CA SER A 91 26.36 6.28 -17.99
C SER A 91 26.74 7.40 -18.97
N LEU A 92 25.79 7.86 -19.80
CA LEU A 92 25.98 9.00 -20.70
C LEU A 92 25.94 10.34 -19.95
N GLU A 93 25.08 10.50 -18.94
CA GLU A 93 25.04 11.67 -18.06
C GLU A 93 26.35 11.85 -17.27
N ASP A 94 26.91 10.74 -16.75
CA ASP A 94 28.20 10.72 -16.04
C ASP A 94 29.36 11.05 -17.01
N ALA A 95 29.44 10.39 -18.17
CA ALA A 95 30.45 10.69 -19.19
C ALA A 95 30.38 12.15 -19.71
N ALA A 96 29.18 12.72 -19.80
CA ALA A 96 28.97 14.12 -20.14
C ALA A 96 29.25 15.10 -18.99
N ALA A 97 29.27 14.64 -17.73
CA ALA A 97 29.70 15.41 -16.58
C ALA A 97 31.23 15.44 -16.44
N ASP A 98 31.92 14.38 -16.86
CA ASP A 98 33.38 14.26 -16.81
C ASP A 98 34.09 14.81 -18.06
N ALA A 99 33.38 15.08 -19.15
CA ALA A 99 33.96 15.71 -20.34
C ALA A 99 34.61 17.07 -20.01
N ARG A 100 35.91 17.21 -20.29
CA ARG A 100 36.69 18.45 -20.12
C ARG A 100 37.17 19.00 -21.45
N SER A 101 37.66 18.17 -22.38
CA SER A 101 38.09 18.61 -23.72
C SER A 101 36.92 18.88 -24.66
N ALA A 102 37.15 19.57 -25.78
CA ALA A 102 36.12 19.75 -26.82
C ALA A 102 35.76 18.42 -27.49
N GLU A 103 36.75 17.56 -27.76
CA GLU A 103 36.57 16.23 -28.36
C GLU A 103 35.69 15.32 -27.51
N GLN A 104 35.88 15.31 -26.18
CA GLN A 104 35.04 14.56 -25.25
C GLN A 104 33.57 15.04 -25.27
N VAL A 105 33.34 16.34 -25.38
CA VAL A 105 31.98 16.90 -25.50
C VAL A 105 31.35 16.56 -26.86
N VAL A 106 32.12 16.53 -27.96
CA VAL A 106 31.64 16.06 -29.27
C VAL A 106 31.30 14.57 -29.24
N ALA A 107 32.12 13.74 -28.58
CA ALA A 107 31.83 12.31 -28.42
C ALA A 107 30.56 12.08 -27.60
N ALA A 108 30.42 12.73 -26.44
CA ALA A 108 29.22 12.68 -25.62
C ALA A 108 27.97 13.16 -26.38
N TYR A 109 28.08 14.24 -27.17
CA TYR A 109 26.99 14.74 -28.02
C TYR A 109 26.52 13.68 -29.03
N LYS A 110 27.45 13.06 -29.76
CA LYS A 110 27.12 11.97 -30.70
C LYS A 110 26.42 10.81 -30.01
N HIS A 111 26.95 10.34 -28.87
CA HIS A 111 26.34 9.24 -28.12
C HIS A 111 24.93 9.58 -27.60
N PHE A 112 24.64 10.82 -27.23
CA PHE A 112 23.29 11.26 -26.87
C PHE A 112 22.33 11.30 -28.06
N VAL A 113 22.81 11.69 -29.25
CA VAL A 113 22.02 11.67 -30.50
C VAL A 113 21.71 10.24 -30.93
N ASP A 114 22.70 9.34 -30.90
CA ASP A 114 22.51 7.91 -31.20
C ASP A 114 21.51 7.27 -30.22
N PHE A 115 21.65 7.56 -28.93
CA PHE A 115 20.75 7.09 -27.87
C PHE A 115 19.32 7.64 -28.01
N HIS A 116 19.13 8.89 -28.45
CA HIS A 116 17.81 9.43 -28.79
C HIS A 116 17.15 8.64 -29.94
N GLY A 117 17.94 8.28 -30.96
CA GLY A 117 17.50 7.40 -32.04
C GLY A 117 17.03 6.02 -31.56
N GLU A 118 17.79 5.38 -30.66
CA GLU A 118 17.41 4.09 -30.05
C GLU A 118 16.08 4.18 -29.28
N LEU A 119 15.90 5.22 -28.46
CA LEU A 119 14.65 5.45 -27.71
C LEU A 119 13.44 5.61 -28.63
N LEU A 120 13.60 6.31 -29.77
CA LEU A 120 12.55 6.47 -30.78
C LEU A 120 12.23 5.15 -31.50
N LEU A 121 13.24 4.30 -31.76
CA LEU A 121 13.05 2.97 -32.35
C LEU A 121 12.24 2.06 -31.41
N LEU A 122 12.53 2.05 -30.10
CA LEU A 122 11.76 1.28 -29.13
C LEU A 122 10.31 1.79 -28.99
N LEU A 123 10.11 3.11 -29.03
CA LEU A 123 8.77 3.71 -29.04
C LEU A 123 7.99 3.34 -30.32
N HIS A 124 8.66 3.29 -31.47
CA HIS A 124 8.06 2.83 -32.72
C HIS A 124 7.72 1.33 -32.70
N TRP A 125 8.58 0.51 -32.09
CA TRP A 125 8.36 -0.92 -31.88
C TRP A 125 7.09 -1.17 -31.04
N SER A 126 6.93 -0.46 -29.92
CA SER A 126 5.74 -0.49 -29.05
C SER A 126 4.45 -0.20 -29.85
N LEU A 127 4.48 0.85 -30.67
CA LEU A 127 3.35 1.22 -31.53
C LEU A 127 3.01 0.12 -32.55
N LEU A 128 4.01 -0.47 -33.20
CA LEU A 128 3.79 -1.59 -34.12
C LEU A 128 3.22 -2.82 -33.40
N ALA A 129 3.67 -3.12 -32.18
CA ALA A 129 3.19 -4.23 -31.36
C ALA A 129 1.71 -4.08 -31.01
N TYR A 130 1.35 -2.95 -30.41
CA TYR A 130 -0.03 -2.59 -30.10
C TYR A 130 -0.93 -2.64 -31.36
N THR A 131 -0.47 -2.05 -32.46
CA THR A 131 -1.18 -2.03 -33.74
C THR A 131 -1.41 -3.44 -34.30
N GLY A 132 -0.44 -4.35 -34.11
CA GLY A 132 -0.52 -5.75 -34.51
C GLY A 132 -1.59 -6.51 -33.73
N LEU A 133 -1.55 -6.43 -32.39
CA LEU A 133 -2.53 -7.06 -31.52
C LEU A 133 -3.95 -6.56 -31.81
N VAL A 134 -4.16 -5.25 -31.89
CA VAL A 134 -5.48 -4.67 -32.21
C VAL A 134 -6.01 -5.16 -33.56
N LYS A 135 -5.14 -5.38 -34.57
CA LYS A 135 -5.55 -5.94 -35.88
C LYS A 135 -5.87 -7.44 -35.82
N ILE A 136 -5.20 -8.21 -34.97
CA ILE A 136 -5.56 -9.60 -34.67
C ILE A 136 -6.93 -9.66 -33.97
N LEU A 137 -7.15 -8.85 -32.93
CA LEU A 137 -8.40 -8.79 -32.16
C LEU A 137 -9.61 -8.35 -33.00
N LYS A 138 -9.48 -7.27 -33.79
CA LYS A 138 -10.51 -6.86 -34.76
C LYS A 138 -10.88 -7.99 -35.73
N LYS A 139 -9.88 -8.76 -36.16
CA LYS A 139 -10.08 -9.85 -37.11
C LYS A 139 -10.65 -11.11 -36.44
N HIS A 140 -10.32 -11.38 -35.17
CA HIS A 140 -11.02 -12.38 -34.34
C HIS A 140 -12.51 -12.04 -34.23
N LEU A 141 -12.84 -10.84 -33.72
CA LEU A 141 -14.22 -10.39 -33.56
C LEU A 141 -15.01 -10.46 -34.89
N LYS A 142 -14.41 -10.05 -36.02
CA LYS A 142 -15.05 -10.17 -37.34
C LYS A 142 -15.26 -11.63 -37.79
N ARG A 143 -14.42 -12.57 -37.35
CA ARG A 143 -14.43 -13.97 -37.77
C ARG A 143 -15.36 -14.83 -36.91
N THR A 144 -15.28 -14.72 -35.59
CA THR A 144 -16.05 -15.54 -34.63
C THR A 144 -17.34 -14.87 -34.17
N GLY A 145 -17.47 -13.55 -34.32
CA GLY A 145 -18.60 -12.78 -33.77
C GLY A 145 -18.54 -12.54 -32.26
N LEU A 146 -17.52 -13.08 -31.57
CA LEU A 146 -17.38 -13.00 -30.11
C LEU A 146 -16.16 -12.14 -29.73
N PRO A 147 -16.26 -11.31 -28.66
CA PRO A 147 -15.09 -10.67 -28.07
C PRO A 147 -14.17 -11.72 -27.44
N VAL A 148 -12.87 -11.50 -27.49
CA VAL A 148 -11.90 -12.31 -26.75
C VAL A 148 -12.02 -11.97 -25.27
N ARG A 149 -12.25 -12.96 -24.41
CA ARG A 149 -12.08 -12.85 -22.96
C ARG A 149 -10.74 -13.48 -22.59
N ALA A 150 -9.81 -12.65 -22.12
CA ALA A 150 -8.45 -13.07 -21.77
C ALA A 150 -7.91 -12.11 -20.70
N PRO A 151 -7.41 -12.60 -19.55
CA PRO A 151 -7.04 -11.74 -18.41
C PRO A 151 -6.02 -10.64 -18.77
N GLN A 152 -5.06 -10.96 -19.64
CA GLN A 152 -4.03 -10.05 -20.14
C GLN A 152 -4.60 -8.89 -20.99
N LEU A 153 -5.84 -9.00 -21.49
CA LEU A 153 -6.46 -7.99 -22.36
C LEU A 153 -7.46 -7.08 -21.67
N ASP A 154 -7.94 -7.44 -20.46
CA ASP A 154 -8.92 -6.64 -19.73
C ASP A 154 -8.39 -5.24 -19.33
N ASN A 155 -7.07 -5.01 -19.47
CA ASN A 155 -6.50 -3.67 -19.48
C ASN A 155 -5.26 -3.54 -20.40
N LEU A 156 -5.42 -3.81 -21.71
CA LEU A 156 -4.32 -3.79 -22.71
C LEU A 156 -3.50 -2.48 -22.72
N LEU A 157 -4.11 -1.33 -22.39
CA LEU A 157 -3.42 -0.02 -22.32
C LEU A 157 -2.56 0.15 -21.06
N SER A 158 -2.68 -0.74 -20.08
CA SER A 158 -1.81 -0.81 -18.90
C SER A 158 -0.68 -1.83 -19.01
N GLN A 159 -0.62 -2.59 -20.11
CA GLN A 159 0.49 -3.52 -20.34
C GLN A 159 1.81 -2.74 -20.43
N PRO A 160 2.91 -3.21 -19.83
CA PRO A 160 4.21 -2.57 -19.88
C PRO A 160 4.62 -2.01 -21.25
N PHE A 161 4.53 -2.78 -22.34
CA PHE A 161 4.89 -2.28 -23.68
C PHE A 161 3.99 -1.15 -24.21
N CYS A 162 2.84 -0.88 -23.59
CA CYS A 162 1.96 0.26 -23.87
C CYS A 162 2.21 1.47 -22.94
N SER A 163 2.99 1.31 -21.87
CA SER A 163 3.21 2.34 -20.84
C SER A 163 4.36 3.27 -21.23
N VAL A 164 4.07 4.24 -22.10
CA VAL A 164 5.10 5.15 -22.66
C VAL A 164 5.58 6.27 -21.71
N GLU A 165 5.18 6.29 -20.44
CA GLU A 165 5.47 7.41 -19.53
C GLU A 165 6.96 7.53 -19.17
N LEU A 166 7.62 6.42 -18.84
CA LEU A 166 9.05 6.39 -18.55
C LEU A 166 9.88 6.68 -19.80
N MET A 167 9.58 6.00 -20.92
CA MET A 167 10.19 6.28 -22.23
C MET A 167 10.08 7.75 -22.66
N THR A 168 8.94 8.42 -22.41
CA THR A 168 8.78 9.85 -22.73
C THR A 168 9.73 10.73 -21.90
N GLU A 169 9.92 10.40 -20.62
CA GLU A 169 10.87 11.11 -19.75
C GLU A 169 12.33 10.82 -20.13
N LEU A 170 12.66 9.60 -20.58
CA LEU A 170 14.00 9.27 -21.11
C LEU A 170 14.31 10.08 -22.37
N VAL A 171 13.38 10.14 -23.33
CA VAL A 171 13.52 10.96 -24.55
C VAL A 171 13.73 12.43 -24.18
N ARG A 172 12.90 12.98 -23.28
CA ARG A 172 13.01 14.38 -22.82
C ARG A 172 14.37 14.68 -22.15
N LYS A 173 14.94 13.72 -21.42
CA LYS A 173 16.27 13.85 -20.82
C LYS A 173 17.39 13.76 -21.84
N ALA A 174 17.28 12.87 -22.83
CA ALA A 174 18.23 12.78 -23.93
C ALA A 174 18.25 14.09 -24.76
N GLU A 175 17.08 14.66 -25.05
CA GLU A 175 16.93 15.96 -25.72
C GLU A 175 17.60 17.08 -24.90
N LEU A 176 17.28 17.21 -23.62
CA LEU A 176 17.83 18.25 -22.75
C LEU A 176 19.36 18.16 -22.60
N ASN A 177 19.91 16.94 -22.50
CA ASN A 177 21.36 16.74 -22.44
C ASN A 177 22.04 17.02 -23.79
N THR A 178 21.40 16.68 -24.91
CA THR A 178 21.84 17.04 -26.27
C THR A 178 21.92 18.57 -26.44
N GLU A 179 20.88 19.30 -26.03
CA GLU A 179 20.85 20.77 -26.02
C GLU A 179 21.95 21.37 -25.13
N ARG A 180 22.14 20.82 -23.92
CA ARG A 180 23.19 21.25 -22.98
C ARG A 180 24.59 21.10 -23.58
N LEU A 181 24.85 19.95 -24.23
CA LEU A 181 26.15 19.66 -24.87
C LEU A 181 26.37 20.54 -26.11
N ALA A 182 25.33 20.79 -26.92
CA ALA A 182 25.42 21.74 -28.04
C ALA A 182 25.78 23.16 -27.58
N ALA A 183 25.17 23.65 -26.50
CA ALA A 183 25.50 24.95 -25.90
C ALA A 183 26.94 24.99 -25.37
N GLN A 184 27.44 23.90 -24.77
CA GLN A 184 28.83 23.79 -24.32
C GLN A 184 29.84 23.77 -25.47
N LEU A 185 29.50 23.19 -26.62
CA LEU A 185 30.34 23.22 -27.83
C LEU A 185 30.41 24.64 -28.41
N ALA A 186 29.26 25.33 -28.52
CA ALA A 186 29.20 26.71 -28.98
C ALA A 186 30.05 27.66 -28.09
N ALA A 187 30.01 27.48 -26.77
CA ALA A 187 30.80 28.27 -25.83
C ALA A 187 32.32 28.01 -25.88
N LYS A 188 32.75 26.86 -26.43
CA LYS A 188 34.18 26.47 -26.53
C LYS A 188 34.84 26.84 -27.88
N GLY A 189 34.14 27.53 -28.79
CA GLY A 189 34.74 28.11 -29.99
C GLY A 189 35.23 27.09 -31.04
N ALA A 190 34.67 25.87 -31.08
CA ALA A 190 35.03 24.86 -32.06
C ALA A 190 34.52 25.21 -33.46
N GLY A 191 35.39 25.76 -34.32
CA GLY A 191 35.05 26.45 -35.57
C GLY A 191 34.27 25.67 -36.64
N GLU A 192 34.19 24.34 -36.57
CA GLU A 192 33.39 23.52 -37.49
C GLU A 192 31.97 23.22 -36.98
N THR A 193 31.66 23.55 -35.72
CA THR A 193 30.42 23.07 -35.05
C THR A 193 29.14 23.86 -35.38
N ALA A 194 29.21 24.87 -36.25
CA ALA A 194 28.03 25.59 -36.76
C ALA A 194 27.08 24.69 -37.59
N ALA A 195 27.59 23.59 -38.16
CA ALA A 195 26.76 22.59 -38.85
C ALA A 195 26.04 21.62 -37.89
N LEU A 196 26.57 21.42 -36.67
CA LEU A 196 26.02 20.49 -35.69
C LEU A 196 24.85 21.10 -34.90
N SER A 197 24.90 22.40 -34.59
CA SER A 197 23.78 23.09 -33.93
C SER A 197 22.54 23.23 -34.82
N ALA A 198 22.67 23.05 -36.14
CA ALA A 198 21.54 23.03 -37.07
C ALA A 198 20.70 21.74 -36.97
N CYS A 199 21.23 20.66 -36.37
CA CYS A 199 20.47 19.46 -36.02
C CYS A 199 19.89 19.54 -34.60
N SER A 200 19.10 20.58 -34.33
CA SER A 200 18.13 20.50 -33.23
C SER A 200 17.09 19.42 -33.58
N PRO A 201 16.74 18.49 -32.66
CA PRO A 201 15.77 17.44 -32.93
C PRO A 201 14.35 18.02 -32.98
N ALA A 202 13.98 18.61 -34.12
CA ALA A 202 12.64 19.13 -34.44
C ALA A 202 11.58 18.02 -34.63
N CYS A 203 11.63 16.97 -33.80
CA CYS A 203 10.77 15.79 -33.87
C CYS A 203 9.81 15.67 -32.66
N SER A 204 10.05 16.39 -31.55
CA SER A 204 9.25 16.24 -30.32
C SER A 204 7.77 16.62 -30.47
N MET A 205 7.42 17.52 -31.39
CA MET A 205 6.02 17.79 -31.78
C MET A 205 5.39 16.60 -32.49
N ALA A 206 6.07 16.02 -33.49
CA ALA A 206 5.56 14.89 -34.26
C ALA A 206 5.36 13.65 -33.38
N VAL A 207 6.26 13.39 -32.43
CA VAL A 207 6.14 12.28 -31.48
C VAL A 207 4.96 12.48 -30.52
N ASN A 208 4.76 13.68 -29.98
CA ASN A 208 3.60 13.97 -29.13
C ASN A 208 2.26 13.86 -29.87
N ASP A 209 2.20 14.29 -31.13
CA ASP A 209 0.99 14.16 -31.95
C ASP A 209 0.76 12.72 -32.44
N LEU A 210 1.83 11.95 -32.66
CA LEU A 210 1.76 10.50 -32.87
C LEU A 210 1.19 9.79 -31.63
N ILE A 211 1.71 10.08 -30.42
CA ILE A 211 1.20 9.52 -29.15
C ILE A 211 -0.28 9.90 -28.93
N LYS A 212 -0.69 11.14 -29.27
CA LYS A 212 -2.11 11.56 -29.23
C LYS A 212 -2.96 10.78 -30.25
N ALA A 213 -2.48 10.56 -31.47
CA ALA A 213 -3.18 9.79 -32.50
C ALA A 213 -3.32 8.30 -32.12
N VAL A 214 -2.31 7.74 -31.44
CA VAL A 214 -2.35 6.38 -30.87
C VAL A 214 -3.41 6.29 -29.77
N ARG A 215 -3.41 7.24 -28.83
CA ARG A 215 -4.43 7.31 -27.77
C ARG A 215 -5.84 7.53 -28.34
N SER A 216 -6.04 8.42 -29.33
CA SER A 216 -7.36 8.64 -29.92
C SER A 216 -7.90 7.43 -30.69
N SER A 217 -7.04 6.72 -31.42
CA SER A 217 -7.40 5.47 -32.11
C SER A 217 -7.68 4.32 -31.14
N ALA A 218 -7.03 4.31 -29.97
CA ALA A 218 -7.32 3.37 -28.88
C ALA A 218 -8.69 3.64 -28.23
N TYR A 219 -8.96 4.88 -27.82
CA TYR A 219 -10.24 5.26 -27.20
C TYR A 219 -11.44 5.04 -28.13
N GLY A 220 -11.30 5.36 -29.42
CA GLY A 220 -12.35 5.12 -30.42
C GLY A 220 -12.70 3.64 -30.61
N LEU A 221 -11.82 2.71 -30.21
CA LEU A 221 -12.08 1.28 -30.31
C LEU A 221 -12.46 0.61 -28.98
N ALA A 222 -11.92 1.08 -27.85
CA ALA A 222 -12.43 0.70 -26.54
C ALA A 222 -13.94 0.99 -26.46
N GLY A 223 -14.37 2.14 -26.99
CA GLY A 223 -15.79 2.47 -27.17
C GLY A 223 -16.56 1.44 -28.01
N ALA A 224 -16.00 0.99 -29.14
CA ALA A 224 -16.65 0.02 -30.04
C ALA A 224 -16.72 -1.42 -29.47
N VAL A 225 -15.79 -1.80 -28.60
CA VAL A 225 -15.81 -3.09 -27.88
C VAL A 225 -16.77 -3.03 -26.68
N SER A 226 -16.94 -1.87 -26.04
CA SER A 226 -17.91 -1.69 -24.94
C SER A 226 -19.35 -1.43 -25.37
N SER A 227 -19.60 -0.85 -26.56
CA SER A 227 -20.94 -0.36 -26.96
C SER A 227 -21.83 -1.39 -27.68
N SER A 228 -21.38 -2.63 -27.86
CA SER A 228 -22.16 -3.70 -28.52
C SER A 228 -22.85 -4.67 -27.55
N GLY A 229 -22.80 -4.40 -26.24
CA GLY A 229 -23.48 -5.17 -25.19
C GLY A 229 -24.77 -4.53 -24.68
N GLY A 230 -25.82 -4.50 -25.52
CA GLY A 230 -27.19 -4.19 -25.09
C GLY A 230 -28.06 -5.46 -25.11
N PRO A 231 -29.02 -5.64 -24.19
CA PRO A 231 -29.82 -6.87 -24.12
C PRO A 231 -30.82 -6.95 -25.28
N ALA A 232 -30.92 -8.13 -25.89
CA ALA A 232 -32.01 -8.48 -26.79
C ALA A 232 -32.92 -9.48 -26.07
N ASP A 233 -34.15 -9.06 -25.76
CA ASP A 233 -35.18 -9.91 -25.20
C ASP A 233 -35.64 -10.97 -26.21
N VAL A 234 -35.55 -12.25 -25.84
CA VAL A 234 -36.40 -13.31 -26.37
C VAL A 234 -36.82 -14.21 -25.22
N ALA A 235 -37.98 -13.91 -24.63
CA ALA A 235 -38.67 -14.83 -23.73
C ALA A 235 -39.64 -15.71 -24.54
N GLY A 236 -39.62 -17.03 -24.34
CA GLY A 236 -40.57 -17.93 -25.00
C GLY A 236 -40.37 -19.42 -24.71
N ALA A 237 -41.42 -20.05 -24.15
CA ALA A 237 -41.71 -21.49 -24.14
C ALA A 237 -40.76 -22.46 -23.40
N THR A 238 -41.00 -22.58 -22.09
CA THR A 238 -41.28 -23.85 -21.37
C THR A 238 -41.12 -25.20 -22.13
N GLN A 239 -40.40 -26.16 -21.52
CA GLN A 239 -40.99 -27.38 -20.91
C GLN A 239 -39.90 -28.30 -20.33
N GLY A 240 -40.14 -28.85 -19.12
CA GLY A 240 -39.47 -30.06 -18.64
C GLY A 240 -40.28 -31.29 -19.05
N PRO A 241 -39.65 -32.47 -19.21
CA PRO A 241 -39.51 -33.43 -18.11
C PRO A 241 -38.07 -34.00 -18.03
N GLY A 242 -37.66 -34.84 -17.09
CA GLY A 242 -38.32 -35.52 -15.96
C GLY A 242 -37.50 -36.78 -15.65
N HIS A 243 -37.06 -36.94 -14.39
CA HIS A 243 -36.24 -38.09 -14.00
C HIS A 243 -37.11 -39.36 -13.84
N ALA A 244 -36.62 -40.49 -14.37
CA ALA A 244 -37.14 -41.82 -14.08
C ALA A 244 -35.99 -42.85 -13.96
N HIS A 245 -36.18 -43.83 -13.07
CA HIS A 245 -35.35 -45.04 -12.92
C HIS A 245 -35.44 -45.94 -14.18
N ALA A 246 -34.69 -47.03 -14.41
CA ALA A 246 -33.91 -47.94 -13.56
C ALA A 246 -32.78 -48.64 -14.41
N GLN A 247 -32.12 -49.77 -14.12
CA GLN A 247 -32.19 -50.76 -13.02
C GLN A 247 -30.86 -51.57 -12.89
N THR A 248 -30.51 -51.98 -11.67
CA THR A 248 -29.78 -53.21 -11.22
C THR A 248 -28.74 -53.95 -12.08
N SER A 249 -27.63 -54.34 -11.43
CA SER A 249 -27.23 -55.75 -11.25
C SER A 249 -26.49 -55.95 -9.92
N ALA A 250 -26.67 -57.11 -9.30
CA ALA A 250 -26.07 -57.51 -8.00
C ALA A 250 -24.67 -58.18 -8.23
N GLU A 251 -23.93 -58.76 -7.28
CA GLU A 251 -24.25 -59.37 -5.97
C GLU A 251 -22.96 -59.68 -5.15
N HIS A 252 -23.11 -60.24 -3.92
CA HIS A 252 -22.07 -60.80 -3.01
C HIS A 252 -21.08 -59.81 -2.31
N GLY A 253 -20.80 -59.87 -1.00
CA GLY A 253 -21.49 -60.58 0.10
C GLY A 253 -20.67 -60.77 1.41
N SER A 254 -21.14 -60.22 2.55
CA SER A 254 -20.81 -60.59 3.97
C SER A 254 -19.34 -60.36 4.44
N THR A 255 -18.91 -60.20 5.72
CA THR A 255 -19.45 -60.00 7.10
C THR A 255 -18.39 -59.16 7.89
N GLY A 256 -18.59 -58.62 9.10
CA GLY A 256 -19.79 -58.43 9.92
C GLY A 256 -19.53 -58.26 11.45
N VAL A 257 -20.23 -57.30 12.09
CA VAL A 257 -20.63 -57.23 13.52
C VAL A 257 -19.64 -56.76 14.62
N GLY A 258 -20.10 -55.80 15.44
CA GLY A 258 -19.55 -55.43 16.76
C GLY A 258 -20.08 -54.06 17.24
N ALA A 259 -21.04 -54.04 18.17
CA ALA A 259 -21.75 -52.82 18.60
C ALA A 259 -21.83 -52.68 20.14
N ALA A 260 -21.88 -51.44 20.66
CA ALA A 260 -22.52 -51.08 21.92
C ALA A 260 -22.64 -49.54 22.09
N ASP A 261 -23.88 -49.06 22.27
CA ASP A 261 -24.38 -48.00 23.17
C ASP A 261 -23.62 -46.66 23.41
N GLY A 262 -24.31 -45.52 23.60
CA GLY A 262 -25.76 -45.30 23.55
C GLY A 262 -26.17 -43.88 23.95
N THR A 263 -27.20 -43.36 23.26
CA THR A 263 -28.26 -42.44 23.72
C THR A 263 -27.91 -41.16 24.53
N ILE A 264 -28.36 -40.00 24.04
CA ILE A 264 -29.28 -39.11 24.77
C ILE A 264 -30.02 -38.18 23.79
N LEU A 265 -31.33 -38.07 23.98
CA LEU A 265 -32.25 -37.29 23.14
C LEU A 265 -32.48 -35.88 23.70
N THR A 266 -32.66 -34.98 22.75
CA THR A 266 -33.44 -33.73 22.76
C THR A 266 -34.48 -33.54 23.88
N SER A 267 -34.63 -32.30 24.36
CA SER A 267 -35.95 -31.65 24.42
C SER A 267 -35.88 -30.13 24.61
N SER A 268 -36.68 -29.40 23.85
CA SER A 268 -37.12 -28.02 24.13
C SER A 268 -38.55 -27.85 23.60
N PRO A 269 -39.49 -27.28 24.36
CA PRO A 269 -40.77 -26.75 23.85
C PRO A 269 -40.72 -25.22 23.75
N ALA A 270 -41.03 -24.57 22.61
CA ALA A 270 -42.36 -24.35 22.02
C ALA A 270 -43.20 -23.29 22.82
N ALA A 271 -43.94 -22.33 22.22
CA ALA A 271 -44.37 -22.13 20.83
C ALA A 271 -44.82 -20.66 20.53
N ALA A 272 -45.34 -20.46 19.30
CA ALA A 272 -46.25 -19.38 18.82
C ALA A 272 -45.66 -17.99 18.47
N ALA A 273 -46.18 -17.25 17.46
CA ALA A 273 -46.99 -17.57 16.27
C ALA A 273 -47.03 -16.33 15.32
N ASP A 274 -47.26 -16.54 14.01
CA ASP A 274 -47.65 -15.58 12.94
C ASP A 274 -46.91 -14.21 12.79
N GLY A 275 -46.76 -13.61 11.60
CA GLY A 275 -47.16 -13.99 10.23
C GLY A 275 -46.71 -12.92 9.22
N ALA A 276 -46.94 -13.15 7.92
CA ALA A 276 -46.78 -12.21 6.79
C ALA A 276 -45.40 -11.55 6.53
N ARG A 277 -44.73 -11.97 5.43
CA ARG A 277 -43.64 -11.21 4.76
C ARG A 277 -44.14 -10.56 3.46
N PRO A 278 -43.98 -9.24 3.25
CA PRO A 278 -44.10 -8.64 1.91
C PRO A 278 -42.86 -8.96 1.05
N GLY A 279 -43.05 -8.95 -0.27
CA GLY A 279 -42.06 -9.46 -1.24
C GLY A 279 -40.73 -8.68 -1.30
N ALA A 280 -39.63 -9.42 -1.40
CA ALA A 280 -38.32 -8.86 -1.69
C ALA A 280 -38.22 -8.43 -3.16
N ARG A 281 -38.20 -7.11 -3.41
CA ARG A 281 -37.75 -6.56 -4.69
C ARG A 281 -36.27 -6.86 -4.87
N ALA A 282 -35.92 -7.67 -5.87
CA ALA A 282 -34.55 -7.81 -6.33
C ALA A 282 -34.07 -6.46 -6.91
N ALA A 283 -33.25 -5.73 -6.16
CA ALA A 283 -32.60 -4.52 -6.66
C ALA A 283 -31.50 -4.92 -7.65
N ALA A 284 -31.71 -4.62 -8.93
CA ALA A 284 -30.73 -4.92 -9.98
C ALA A 284 -29.40 -4.22 -9.69
N CYS A 285 -28.29 -4.95 -9.82
CA CYS A 285 -26.95 -4.40 -9.65
C CYS A 285 -26.66 -3.42 -10.79
N ALA A 286 -26.51 -2.14 -10.47
CA ALA A 286 -26.07 -1.13 -11.43
C ALA A 286 -24.62 -1.42 -11.89
N PRO A 287 -24.25 -1.10 -13.14
CA PRO A 287 -22.88 -1.26 -13.61
C PRO A 287 -21.94 -0.37 -12.79
N GLN A 288 -20.80 -0.93 -12.37
CA GLN A 288 -19.78 -0.21 -11.62
C GLN A 288 -19.17 0.90 -12.49
N ALA A 289 -19.66 2.12 -12.31
CA ALA A 289 -18.98 3.32 -12.78
C ALA A 289 -17.60 3.39 -12.11
N ALA A 290 -16.56 3.74 -12.86
CA ALA A 290 -15.21 3.89 -12.36
C ALA A 290 -15.21 4.75 -11.09
N CYS A 291 -14.66 4.21 -9.99
CA CYS A 291 -14.68 4.85 -8.67
C CYS A 291 -13.92 6.19 -8.73
N ASP A 292 -14.67 7.27 -8.84
CA ASP A 292 -14.14 8.63 -8.83
C ASP A 292 -13.70 8.97 -7.41
N PHE A 293 -12.49 8.55 -7.07
CA PHE A 293 -11.85 8.69 -5.76
C PHE A 293 -11.98 10.10 -5.18
N THR A 294 -12.04 11.13 -6.04
CA THR A 294 -12.21 12.53 -5.62
C THR A 294 -13.60 12.81 -5.04
N ARG A 295 -14.63 12.11 -5.54
CA ARG A 295 -16.02 12.20 -5.10
C ARG A 295 -16.24 11.47 -3.77
N ASP A 296 -15.63 10.31 -3.59
CA ASP A 296 -15.68 9.57 -2.30
C ASP A 296 -14.88 10.27 -1.20
N ILE A 297 -13.72 10.85 -1.52
CA ILE A 297 -12.99 11.73 -0.60
C ILE A 297 -13.88 12.92 -0.21
N ALA A 298 -14.50 13.62 -1.17
CA ALA A 298 -15.40 14.74 -0.88
C ALA A 298 -16.63 14.31 -0.04
N LEU A 299 -17.23 13.15 -0.32
CA LEU A 299 -18.33 12.58 0.48
C LEU A 299 -17.89 12.21 1.90
N ASN A 300 -16.67 11.71 2.08
CA ASN A 300 -16.11 11.43 3.41
C ASN A 300 -15.78 12.70 4.18
N TYR A 301 -15.33 13.77 3.50
CA TYR A 301 -15.22 15.11 4.10
C TYR A 301 -16.58 15.69 4.49
N VAL A 302 -17.60 15.58 3.64
CA VAL A 302 -18.96 16.03 3.96
C VAL A 302 -19.56 15.21 5.11
N LYS A 303 -19.40 13.88 5.10
CA LYS A 303 -19.81 13.01 6.23
C LYS A 303 -19.05 13.36 7.51
N ARG A 304 -17.74 13.63 7.48
CA ARG A 304 -16.99 14.06 8.67
C ARG A 304 -17.37 15.47 9.14
N GLY A 305 -17.60 16.40 8.23
CA GLY A 305 -18.12 17.73 8.53
C GLY A 305 -19.47 17.64 9.21
N TYR A 306 -20.38 16.82 8.67
CA TYR A 306 -21.68 16.50 9.26
C TYR A 306 -21.53 15.80 10.63
N HIS A 307 -20.60 14.86 10.78
CA HIS A 307 -20.38 14.16 12.05
C HIS A 307 -19.76 15.08 13.13
N LEU A 308 -18.88 16.00 12.74
CA LEU A 308 -18.35 17.05 13.61
C LEU A 308 -19.46 18.05 14.00
N LEU A 309 -20.27 18.45 13.01
CA LEU A 309 -21.43 19.32 13.21
C LEU A 309 -22.45 18.67 14.15
N CYS A 310 -22.75 17.37 14.02
CA CYS A 310 -23.64 16.63 14.91
C CYS A 310 -23.03 16.42 16.30
N ARG A 311 -21.76 15.99 16.39
CA ARG A 311 -21.07 15.75 17.67
C ARG A 311 -20.90 17.01 18.51
N HIS A 312 -20.71 18.15 17.85
CA HIS A 312 -20.61 19.45 18.48
C HIS A 312 -21.86 20.31 18.26
N ALA A 313 -22.99 19.73 17.82
CA ALA A 313 -24.21 20.48 17.46
C ALA A 313 -24.69 21.34 18.62
N VAL A 314 -24.80 20.72 19.80
CA VAL A 314 -25.20 21.39 21.04
C VAL A 314 -24.21 22.51 21.39
N THR A 315 -22.91 22.27 21.27
CA THR A 315 -21.89 23.29 21.57
C THR A 315 -21.92 24.45 20.58
N LEU A 316 -22.12 24.17 19.28
CA LEU A 316 -22.19 25.16 18.20
C LEU A 316 -23.51 25.95 18.21
N LEU A 317 -24.62 25.36 18.65
CA LEU A 317 -25.88 26.08 18.91
C LEU A 317 -25.81 26.95 20.16
N LEU A 318 -25.14 26.48 21.22
CA LEU A 318 -24.99 27.25 22.47
C LEU A 318 -23.97 28.39 22.35
N MET A 319 -23.01 28.33 21.42
CA MET A 319 -22.00 29.39 21.22
C MET A 319 -22.60 30.76 20.86
N PRO A 320 -23.48 30.90 19.84
CA PRO A 320 -24.14 32.17 19.55
C PRO A 320 -25.09 32.60 20.67
N VAL A 321 -25.74 31.67 21.40
CA VAL A 321 -26.57 32.01 22.57
C VAL A 321 -25.72 32.57 23.71
N ALA A 322 -24.56 31.98 23.99
CA ALA A 322 -23.62 32.51 24.97
C ALA A 322 -23.06 33.87 24.53
N ALA A 323 -22.79 34.06 23.22
CA ALA A 323 -22.33 35.32 22.67
C ALA A 323 -23.39 36.42 22.75
N THR A 324 -24.66 36.14 22.45
CA THR A 324 -25.76 37.12 22.62
C THR A 324 -26.01 37.44 24.08
N VAL A 325 -25.99 36.44 24.98
CA VAL A 325 -26.08 36.68 26.43
C VAL A 325 -24.94 37.56 26.94
N LEU A 326 -23.70 37.35 26.48
CA LEU A 326 -22.55 38.20 26.83
C LEU A 326 -22.65 39.62 26.25
N LEU A 327 -23.13 39.77 25.01
CA LEU A 327 -23.40 41.07 24.39
C LEU A 327 -24.48 41.83 25.15
N GLU A 328 -25.55 41.14 25.55
CA GLU A 328 -26.66 41.76 26.27
C GLU A 328 -26.29 42.10 27.71
N LEU A 329 -25.54 41.25 28.42
CA LEU A 329 -24.91 41.61 29.70
C LEU A 329 -24.00 42.85 29.53
N GLY A 330 -23.22 42.92 28.45
CA GLY A 330 -22.38 44.08 28.14
C GLY A 330 -23.18 45.37 27.87
N ASN A 331 -24.33 45.24 27.20
CA ASN A 331 -25.27 46.34 26.97
C ASN A 331 -25.93 46.78 28.29
N MET A 332 -26.47 45.85 29.07
CA MET A 332 -27.15 46.09 30.35
C MET A 332 -26.24 46.71 31.42
N VAL A 333 -24.94 46.39 31.39
CA VAL A 333 -23.91 47.06 32.20
C VAL A 333 -23.68 48.51 31.74
N LYS A 334 -23.68 48.78 30.42
CA LYS A 334 -23.52 50.13 29.87
C LYS A 334 -24.76 51.02 30.03
N THR A 335 -25.96 50.45 29.96
CA THR A 335 -27.24 51.19 30.10
C THR A 335 -27.62 51.46 31.56
N GLY A 336 -26.92 50.85 32.52
CA GLY A 336 -27.29 50.89 33.94
C GLY A 336 -28.57 50.09 34.26
N GLU A 337 -29.02 49.24 33.35
CA GLU A 337 -30.16 48.35 33.58
C GLU A 337 -29.80 47.21 34.52
N LEU A 338 -28.55 46.76 34.54
CA LEU A 338 -28.10 45.71 35.46
C LEU A 338 -28.27 46.13 36.94
N SER A 339 -27.98 47.41 37.27
CA SER A 339 -28.20 47.96 38.62
C SER A 339 -29.68 48.13 38.95
N LYS A 340 -30.53 48.52 37.97
CA LYS A 340 -31.98 48.59 38.18
C LYS A 340 -32.61 47.21 38.36
N LEU A 341 -32.14 46.21 37.61
CA LEU A 341 -32.53 44.80 37.79
C LEU A 341 -32.05 44.26 39.13
N TRP A 342 -30.90 44.70 39.63
CA TRP A 342 -30.42 44.36 40.98
C TRP A 342 -31.31 44.98 42.07
N GLU A 343 -31.69 46.25 41.95
CA GLU A 343 -32.65 46.90 42.85
C GLU A 343 -34.04 46.23 42.81
N VAL A 344 -34.54 45.93 41.60
CA VAL A 344 -35.83 45.23 41.42
C VAL A 344 -35.76 43.78 41.92
N ALA A 345 -34.64 43.08 41.77
CA ALA A 345 -34.45 41.73 42.32
C ALA A 345 -34.36 41.73 43.86
N CYS A 346 -33.93 42.83 44.48
CA CYS A 346 -34.03 43.03 45.92
C CYS A 346 -35.45 43.40 46.39
N GLN A 347 -36.32 43.91 45.51
CA GLN A 347 -37.69 44.34 45.85
C GLN A 347 -38.81 43.36 45.45
N THR A 348 -38.60 42.48 44.46
CA THR A 348 -39.63 41.57 43.95
C THR A 348 -39.41 40.11 44.37
N ASN A 349 -40.52 39.43 44.66
CA ASN A 349 -40.54 38.15 45.36
C ASN A 349 -39.80 37.03 44.57
N LEU A 350 -39.02 36.22 45.28
CA LEU A 350 -37.82 35.51 44.81
C LEU A 350 -38.01 34.45 43.69
N GLN A 351 -39.24 34.19 43.23
CA GLN A 351 -39.57 32.96 42.51
C GLN A 351 -39.10 32.94 41.04
N PHE A 352 -39.15 34.05 40.31
CA PHE A 352 -38.79 34.04 38.89
C PHE A 352 -37.28 33.85 38.67
N ASN A 353 -36.45 34.51 39.48
CA ASN A 353 -34.99 34.36 39.45
C ASN A 353 -34.55 32.94 39.86
N LEU A 354 -35.21 32.32 40.84
CA LEU A 354 -34.89 30.97 41.28
C LEU A 354 -35.11 29.94 40.16
N VAL A 355 -36.22 30.03 39.42
CA VAL A 355 -36.52 29.11 38.30
C VAL A 355 -35.49 29.24 37.17
N VAL A 356 -35.13 30.46 36.78
CA VAL A 356 -34.11 30.69 35.73
C VAL A 356 -32.74 30.21 36.19
N PHE A 357 -32.33 30.51 37.42
CA PHE A 357 -31.05 30.05 37.98
C PHE A 357 -30.97 28.51 38.05
N MET A 358 -32.05 27.85 38.48
CA MET A 358 -32.14 26.39 38.52
C MET A 358 -32.10 25.78 37.11
N ALA A 359 -32.79 26.37 36.14
CA ALA A 359 -32.76 25.92 34.74
C ALA A 359 -31.38 26.08 34.10
N CYS A 360 -30.72 27.23 34.29
CA CYS A 360 -29.35 27.46 33.82
C CYS A 360 -28.35 26.52 34.50
N SER A 361 -28.49 26.28 35.81
CA SER A 361 -27.63 25.34 36.55
C SER A 361 -27.85 23.89 36.12
N LEU A 362 -29.09 23.49 35.83
CA LEU A 362 -29.42 22.18 35.28
C LEU A 362 -28.86 22.02 33.86
N LEU A 363 -28.96 23.05 33.01
CA LEU A 363 -28.36 23.03 31.67
C LEU A 363 -26.83 22.96 31.74
N LEU A 364 -26.19 23.75 32.61
CA LEU A 364 -24.73 23.75 32.78
C LEU A 364 -24.23 22.40 33.30
N THR A 365 -24.92 21.80 34.29
CA THR A 365 -24.59 20.47 34.80
C THR A 365 -24.86 19.37 33.78
N MET A 366 -25.96 19.43 33.02
CA MET A 366 -26.23 18.53 31.89
C MET A 366 -25.14 18.62 30.81
N VAL A 367 -24.72 19.83 30.42
CA VAL A 367 -23.63 20.04 29.46
C VAL A 367 -22.30 19.54 30.02
N ALA A 368 -21.99 19.82 31.29
CA ALA A 368 -20.76 19.36 31.93
C ALA A 368 -20.71 17.83 32.06
N LEU A 369 -21.78 17.19 32.52
CA LEU A 369 -21.89 15.73 32.59
C LEU A 369 -21.80 15.11 31.19
N THR A 370 -22.55 15.63 30.21
CA THR A 370 -22.48 15.17 28.82
C THR A 370 -21.06 15.30 28.26
N TYR A 371 -20.37 16.42 28.51
CA TYR A 371 -18.98 16.63 28.10
C TYR A 371 -18.01 15.63 28.77
N LEU A 372 -18.17 15.39 30.07
CA LEU A 372 -17.35 14.46 30.84
C LEU A 372 -17.55 13.00 30.40
N PHE A 373 -18.79 12.57 30.14
CA PHE A 373 -19.11 11.22 29.67
C PHE A 373 -18.82 11.01 28.18
N SER A 374 -18.92 12.04 27.34
CA SER A 374 -18.64 11.97 25.88
C SER A 374 -17.14 12.04 25.54
N ARG A 375 -16.27 12.27 26.53
CA ARG A 375 -14.83 12.36 26.34
C ARG A 375 -14.19 10.99 26.41
N SER A 376 -13.58 10.55 25.31
CA SER A 376 -12.77 9.33 25.26
C SER A 376 -11.67 9.37 26.32
N LYS A 377 -11.44 8.22 26.97
CA LYS A 377 -10.38 8.07 27.98
C LYS A 377 -9.02 8.31 27.29
N PRO A 378 -8.13 9.13 27.86
CA PRO A 378 -6.80 9.31 27.31
C PRO A 378 -6.03 7.98 27.36
N VAL A 379 -5.20 7.74 26.34
CA VAL A 379 -4.30 6.58 26.28
C VAL A 379 -2.88 7.11 26.38
N TYR A 380 -2.16 6.62 27.38
CA TYR A 380 -0.81 7.04 27.72
C TYR A 380 0.19 5.99 27.26
N LEU A 381 1.25 6.43 26.58
CA LEU A 381 2.48 5.66 26.42
C LEU A 381 3.32 5.87 27.67
N VAL A 382 3.35 4.84 28.53
CA VAL A 382 4.03 4.86 29.81
C VAL A 382 5.53 4.79 29.58
N ASN A 383 5.98 3.70 28.95
CA ASN A 383 7.34 3.51 28.48
C ASN A 383 7.35 2.51 27.30
N PHE A 384 8.48 2.38 26.60
CA PHE A 384 8.75 1.29 25.68
C PHE A 384 10.23 0.92 25.75
N HIS A 385 10.56 -0.28 25.28
CA HIS A 385 11.93 -0.77 25.15
C HIS A 385 12.11 -1.41 23.78
N CYS A 386 13.26 -1.17 23.14
CA CYS A 386 13.67 -1.76 21.87
C CYS A 386 14.82 -2.75 22.13
N TYR A 387 14.65 -4.00 21.68
CA TYR A 387 15.64 -5.05 21.83
C TYR A 387 17.00 -4.66 21.24
N ARG A 388 18.09 -4.95 21.97
CA ARG A 388 19.45 -4.95 21.41
C ARG A 388 19.86 -6.40 21.15
N PRO A 389 20.03 -6.84 19.89
CA PRO A 389 20.62 -8.14 19.63
C PRO A 389 22.07 -8.19 20.15
N PRO A 390 22.54 -9.33 20.65
CA PRO A 390 23.91 -9.49 21.16
C PRO A 390 24.93 -9.35 20.01
N ASP A 391 26.14 -8.85 20.30
CA ASP A 391 27.15 -8.59 19.26
C ASP A 391 27.55 -9.84 18.44
N ARG A 392 27.35 -11.07 18.95
CA ARG A 392 27.55 -12.31 18.17
C ARG A 392 26.60 -12.46 16.97
N MET A 393 25.44 -11.79 17.01
CA MET A 393 24.46 -11.77 15.92
C MET A 393 24.76 -10.65 14.91
N LYS A 394 25.74 -9.78 15.19
CA LYS A 394 26.14 -8.69 14.31
C LYS A 394 26.89 -9.24 13.10
N MET A 395 26.64 -8.67 11.93
CA MET A 395 27.20 -9.14 10.68
C MET A 395 27.36 -7.97 9.70
N THR A 396 28.53 -7.90 9.08
CA THR A 396 28.86 -6.92 8.05
C THR A 396 28.16 -7.23 6.72
N LEU A 397 28.11 -6.25 5.81
CA LEU A 397 27.53 -6.43 4.48
C LEU A 397 28.38 -7.36 3.61
N VAL A 398 29.70 -7.43 3.86
CA VAL A 398 30.62 -8.37 3.20
C VAL A 398 30.39 -9.79 3.70
N GLU A 399 30.31 -10.01 5.01
CA GLU A 399 30.03 -11.33 5.60
C GLU A 399 28.67 -11.87 5.16
N PHE A 400 27.66 -11.02 5.00
CA PHE A 400 26.37 -11.41 4.42
C PHE A 400 26.51 -12.04 3.03
N VAL A 401 27.27 -11.39 2.14
CA VAL A 401 27.47 -11.87 0.77
C VAL A 401 28.29 -13.17 0.74
N GLU A 402 29.30 -13.29 1.60
CA GLU A 402 30.06 -14.53 1.75
C GLU A 402 29.23 -15.67 2.39
N LEU A 403 28.32 -15.37 3.31
CA LEU A 403 27.34 -16.32 3.85
C LEU A 403 26.39 -16.81 2.74
N SER A 404 25.84 -15.89 1.94
CA SER A 404 25.00 -16.23 0.78
C SER A 404 25.76 -17.11 -0.23
N LYS A 405 27.02 -16.81 -0.56
CA LYS A 405 27.87 -17.68 -1.41
C LYS A 405 28.06 -19.05 -0.77
N ALA A 406 28.45 -19.11 0.50
CA ALA A 406 28.74 -20.34 1.23
C ALA A 406 27.50 -21.24 1.43
N SER A 407 26.28 -20.70 1.31
CA SER A 407 25.04 -21.50 1.36
C SER A 407 24.87 -22.47 0.19
N GLY A 408 25.50 -22.19 -0.96
CA GLY A 408 25.35 -22.97 -2.19
C GLY A 408 23.97 -22.89 -2.87
N ALA A 409 23.01 -22.15 -2.32
CA ALA A 409 21.62 -22.09 -2.80
C ALA A 409 21.40 -21.11 -3.97
N PHE A 410 22.27 -20.11 -4.11
CA PHE A 410 22.07 -18.98 -5.03
C PHE A 410 22.97 -19.06 -6.26
N THR A 411 22.39 -18.80 -7.43
CA THR A 411 23.15 -18.63 -8.69
C THR A 411 23.99 -17.34 -8.65
N GLU A 412 25.05 -17.26 -9.48
CA GLU A 412 25.85 -16.03 -9.64
C GLU A 412 24.99 -14.79 -9.93
N LYS A 413 23.98 -14.92 -10.81
CA LYS A 413 23.02 -13.85 -11.13
C LYS A 413 22.19 -13.38 -9.93
N SER A 414 21.92 -14.28 -8.97
CA SER A 414 21.21 -13.97 -7.73
C SER A 414 22.14 -13.35 -6.69
N LEU A 415 23.40 -13.78 -6.63
CA LEU A 415 24.43 -13.19 -5.75
C LEU A 415 24.77 -11.75 -6.20
N ASP A 416 24.97 -11.53 -7.50
CA ASP A 416 25.11 -10.19 -8.10
C ASP A 416 23.92 -9.28 -7.80
N PHE A 417 22.70 -9.84 -7.80
CA PHE A 417 21.50 -9.10 -7.47
C PHE A 417 21.46 -8.76 -5.98
N GLN A 418 21.77 -9.71 -5.08
CA GLN A 418 21.86 -9.47 -3.65
C GLN A 418 22.88 -8.36 -3.33
N GLN A 419 24.09 -8.41 -3.91
CA GLN A 419 25.11 -7.36 -3.78
C GLN A 419 24.56 -5.98 -4.19
N LYS A 420 23.99 -5.86 -5.39
CA LYS A 420 23.42 -4.60 -5.90
C LYS A 420 22.28 -4.03 -5.05
N ILE A 421 21.51 -4.88 -4.37
CA ILE A 421 20.49 -4.46 -3.41
C ILE A 421 21.15 -3.99 -2.10
N ILE A 422 22.11 -4.74 -1.57
CA ILE A 422 22.86 -4.41 -0.35
C ILE A 422 23.57 -3.06 -0.48
N ASP A 423 24.32 -2.83 -1.56
CA ASP A 423 25.04 -1.57 -1.85
C ASP A 423 24.13 -0.33 -1.86
N ARG A 424 22.83 -0.52 -2.14
CA ARG A 424 21.82 0.54 -2.26
C ARG A 424 20.81 0.55 -1.11
N SER A 425 20.90 -0.42 -0.21
CA SER A 425 19.89 -0.70 0.81
C SER A 425 19.75 0.41 1.87
N GLY A 426 20.88 1.06 2.20
CA GLY A 426 21.01 2.01 3.30
C GLY A 426 21.33 1.35 4.65
N LEU A 427 21.56 0.03 4.70
CA LEU A 427 22.09 -0.66 5.88
C LEU A 427 23.60 -0.36 6.02
N GLY A 428 24.12 -0.45 7.25
CA GLY A 428 25.55 -0.46 7.54
C GLY A 428 26.08 -1.84 7.94
N ASP A 429 27.39 -1.92 8.15
CA ASP A 429 28.12 -3.14 8.54
C ASP A 429 27.89 -3.63 9.98
N GLU A 430 26.87 -3.10 10.63
CA GLU A 430 26.64 -3.19 12.07
C GLU A 430 25.22 -3.66 12.41
N THR A 431 24.59 -4.36 11.45
CA THR A 431 23.22 -4.92 11.53
C THR A 431 23.22 -6.39 11.97
N TYR A 432 22.05 -6.95 12.28
CA TYR A 432 21.94 -8.24 13.00
C TYR A 432 21.11 -9.30 12.26
N LEU A 433 21.62 -10.54 12.17
CA LEU A 433 20.91 -11.73 11.71
C LEU A 433 20.87 -12.81 12.81
N PRO A 434 19.86 -13.73 12.81
CA PRO A 434 19.77 -14.78 13.81
C PRO A 434 20.95 -15.75 13.73
N ASP A 435 21.40 -16.25 14.88
CA ASP A 435 22.44 -17.29 14.99
C ASP A 435 22.14 -18.48 14.04
N ALA A 436 20.86 -18.84 13.88
CA ALA A 436 20.39 -19.92 13.01
C ALA A 436 20.57 -19.68 11.50
N VAL A 437 20.49 -18.43 11.03
CA VAL A 437 20.74 -18.07 9.62
C VAL A 437 22.25 -18.04 9.35
N GLN A 438 23.04 -17.62 10.32
CA GLN A 438 24.50 -17.53 10.24
C GLN A 438 25.22 -18.88 10.36
N ALA A 439 24.53 -19.91 10.88
CA ALA A 439 25.05 -21.26 11.00
C ALA A 439 25.49 -21.84 9.64
N LYS A 440 26.47 -22.76 9.67
CA LYS A 440 27.00 -23.43 8.48
C LYS A 440 26.90 -24.96 8.65
N PRO A 441 25.92 -25.63 8.01
CA PRO A 441 24.84 -25.08 7.18
C PRO A 441 23.78 -24.32 8.01
N PRO A 442 22.96 -23.45 7.37
CA PRO A 442 21.88 -22.72 8.05
C PRO A 442 20.85 -23.64 8.71
N GLN A 443 20.44 -23.31 9.93
CA GLN A 443 19.58 -24.16 10.78
C GLN A 443 18.13 -23.64 10.81
N ILE A 444 17.49 -23.62 9.65
CA ILE A 444 16.14 -23.07 9.50
C ILE A 444 15.10 -24.09 9.99
N SER A 445 14.73 -23.99 11.27
CA SER A 445 13.80 -24.91 11.93
C SER A 445 12.77 -24.18 12.79
N MET A 446 11.65 -24.86 13.06
CA MET A 446 10.63 -24.40 14.02
C MET A 446 11.20 -24.15 15.42
N GLN A 447 12.23 -24.90 15.83
CA GLN A 447 12.89 -24.71 17.13
C GLN A 447 13.71 -23.42 17.14
N ALA A 448 14.60 -23.24 16.17
CA ALA A 448 15.42 -22.04 16.04
C ALA A 448 14.57 -20.75 15.92
N ALA A 449 13.43 -20.83 15.22
CA ALA A 449 12.48 -19.73 15.13
C ALA A 449 11.77 -19.42 16.46
N ARG A 450 11.48 -20.44 17.28
CA ARG A 450 11.02 -20.22 18.68
C ARG A 450 12.11 -19.56 19.50
N GLU A 451 13.35 -20.03 19.43
CA GLU A 451 14.48 -19.49 20.19
C GLU A 451 14.74 -18.00 19.87
N GLU A 452 14.70 -17.61 18.58
CA GLU A 452 14.75 -16.20 18.17
C GLU A 452 13.58 -15.39 18.76
N ALA A 453 12.34 -15.90 18.63
CA ALA A 453 11.15 -15.19 19.10
C ALA A 453 11.13 -15.04 20.63
N GLU A 454 11.49 -16.10 21.37
CA GLU A 454 11.61 -16.09 22.83
C GLU A 454 12.67 -15.09 23.30
N LEU A 455 13.87 -15.12 22.70
CA LEU A 455 14.96 -14.21 23.04
C LEU A 455 14.56 -12.74 22.85
N VAL A 456 14.00 -12.39 21.69
CA VAL A 456 13.59 -11.01 21.37
C VAL A 456 12.43 -10.56 22.26
N MET A 457 11.37 -11.38 22.38
CA MET A 457 10.16 -11.01 23.11
C MET A 457 10.39 -10.96 24.62
N PHE A 458 10.99 -11.98 25.23
CA PHE A 458 11.14 -12.05 26.68
C PHE A 458 12.09 -10.98 27.19
N THR A 459 13.20 -10.72 26.49
CA THR A 459 14.11 -9.61 26.83
C THR A 459 13.36 -8.27 26.77
N SER A 460 12.69 -7.97 25.65
CA SER A 460 11.96 -6.70 25.49
C SER A 460 10.89 -6.47 26.57
N ILE A 461 10.12 -7.52 26.89
CA ILE A 461 9.05 -7.46 27.90
C ILE A 461 9.63 -7.26 29.29
N LYS A 462 10.70 -7.98 29.64
CA LYS A 462 11.35 -7.85 30.95
C LYS A 462 11.84 -6.41 31.15
N GLU A 463 12.62 -5.87 30.23
CA GLU A 463 13.21 -4.53 30.34
C GLU A 463 12.15 -3.42 30.44
N VAL A 464 11.04 -3.50 29.68
CA VAL A 464 9.96 -2.49 29.78
C VAL A 464 9.15 -2.60 31.08
N LEU A 465 8.99 -3.81 31.64
CA LEU A 465 8.30 -4.03 32.91
C LEU A 465 9.17 -3.62 34.11
N ASP A 466 10.44 -4.02 34.12
CA ASP A 466 11.42 -3.72 35.17
C ASP A 466 11.66 -2.20 35.25
N SER A 467 11.87 -1.52 34.11
CA SER A 467 11.98 -0.04 34.05
C SER A 467 10.71 0.71 34.48
N CYS A 468 9.56 0.02 34.55
CA CYS A 468 8.29 0.58 35.02
C CYS A 468 7.92 0.15 36.45
N GLY A 469 8.70 -0.73 37.09
CA GLY A 469 8.39 -1.32 38.39
C GLY A 469 7.09 -2.15 38.39
N LEU A 470 6.77 -2.83 37.29
CA LEU A 470 5.52 -3.60 37.14
C LEU A 470 5.76 -5.11 37.13
N SER A 471 4.95 -5.83 37.89
CA SER A 471 4.83 -7.29 37.75
C SER A 471 4.09 -7.64 36.46
N PRO A 472 4.47 -8.71 35.73
CA PRO A 472 3.71 -9.21 34.59
C PRO A 472 2.24 -9.53 34.89
N ARG A 473 1.89 -9.81 36.15
CA ARG A 473 0.49 -10.02 36.59
C ARG A 473 -0.37 -8.74 36.59
N GLN A 474 0.23 -7.56 36.42
CA GLN A 474 -0.45 -6.27 36.34
C GLN A 474 -0.75 -5.82 34.90
N VAL A 475 -0.43 -6.66 33.91
CA VAL A 475 -0.76 -6.46 32.49
C VAL A 475 -2.12 -7.09 32.21
N ASP A 476 -3.13 -6.25 31.97
CA ASP A 476 -4.51 -6.68 31.73
C ASP A 476 -4.77 -7.11 30.28
N ILE A 477 -4.04 -6.50 29.33
CA ILE A 477 -4.20 -6.70 27.89
C ILE A 477 -2.82 -6.99 27.27
N LEU A 478 -2.72 -8.03 26.45
CA LEU A 478 -1.50 -8.41 25.73
C LEU A 478 -1.77 -8.43 24.22
N ILE A 479 -1.01 -7.69 23.42
CA ILE A 479 -1.11 -7.74 21.95
C ILE A 479 0.26 -8.03 21.38
N VAL A 480 0.41 -9.17 20.72
CA VAL A 480 1.64 -9.55 20.02
C VAL A 480 1.40 -9.41 18.52
N ASN A 481 2.35 -8.82 17.80
CA ASN A 481 2.39 -8.84 16.35
C ASN A 481 3.73 -9.37 15.83
N CYS A 482 3.63 -10.40 14.99
CA CYS A 482 4.67 -10.98 14.14
C CYS A 482 3.95 -11.44 12.88
N SER A 483 4.42 -11.06 11.69
CA SER A 483 3.66 -11.27 10.46
C SER A 483 3.72 -12.73 10.01
N LEU A 484 4.93 -13.29 9.93
CA LEU A 484 5.20 -14.52 9.18
C LEU A 484 5.38 -15.76 10.06
N PHE A 485 5.92 -15.62 11.28
CA PHE A 485 6.03 -16.73 12.22
C PHE A 485 4.81 -16.83 13.13
N ASN A 486 4.05 -17.92 12.98
CA ASN A 486 2.76 -18.11 13.64
C ASN A 486 2.63 -19.54 14.20
N PRO A 487 3.41 -19.89 15.24
CA PRO A 487 3.38 -21.22 15.83
C PRO A 487 2.04 -21.52 16.52
N THR A 488 1.75 -22.81 16.69
CA THR A 488 0.79 -23.31 17.67
C THR A 488 1.56 -23.95 18.84
N PRO A 489 1.31 -23.60 20.12
CA PRO A 489 0.50 -22.45 20.57
C PRO A 489 1.10 -21.10 20.15
N SER A 490 0.27 -20.05 20.18
CA SER A 490 0.62 -18.71 19.70
C SER A 490 1.73 -18.02 20.52
N LEU A 491 2.34 -16.98 19.94
CA LEU A 491 3.35 -16.16 20.61
C LEU A 491 2.77 -15.42 21.83
N SER A 492 1.49 -15.02 21.77
CA SER A 492 0.78 -14.49 22.94
C SER A 492 0.67 -15.51 24.08
N ALA A 493 0.32 -16.77 23.78
CA ALA A 493 0.24 -17.83 24.78
C ALA A 493 1.63 -18.20 25.34
N MET A 494 2.67 -18.17 24.51
CA MET A 494 4.08 -18.35 24.90
C MET A 494 4.51 -17.32 25.94
N ILE A 495 4.21 -16.03 25.72
CA ILE A 495 4.47 -14.94 26.68
C ILE A 495 3.67 -15.12 27.98
N VAL A 496 2.36 -15.40 27.89
CA VAL A 496 1.49 -15.62 29.06
C VAL A 496 2.02 -16.75 29.95
N ASN A 497 2.44 -17.86 29.33
CA ASN A 497 3.03 -19.00 30.02
C ASN A 497 4.41 -18.68 30.61
N HIS A 498 5.30 -17.99 29.89
CA HIS A 498 6.64 -17.67 30.39
C HIS A 498 6.57 -16.76 31.63
N PHE A 499 5.87 -15.63 31.52
CA PHE A 499 5.79 -14.62 32.57
C PHE A 499 4.77 -14.91 33.69
N LYS A 500 4.03 -16.02 33.61
CA LYS A 500 2.98 -16.41 34.56
C LYS A 500 1.97 -15.27 34.81
N MET A 501 1.53 -14.65 33.71
CA MET A 501 0.51 -13.60 33.70
C MET A 501 -0.81 -14.10 34.32
N HIS A 502 -1.67 -13.17 34.74
CA HIS A 502 -2.93 -13.54 35.39
C HIS A 502 -3.89 -14.26 34.44
N SER A 503 -4.75 -15.13 34.97
CA SER A 503 -5.66 -16.00 34.19
C SER A 503 -6.66 -15.26 33.30
N ASN A 504 -6.90 -13.98 33.57
CA ASN A 504 -7.92 -13.18 32.90
C ASN A 504 -7.31 -12.18 31.91
N VAL A 505 -6.03 -12.35 31.53
CA VAL A 505 -5.33 -11.48 30.58
C VAL A 505 -5.97 -11.57 29.19
N VAL A 506 -6.36 -10.43 28.64
CA VAL A 506 -6.98 -10.37 27.31
C VAL A 506 -5.86 -10.37 26.25
N SER A 507 -5.54 -11.55 25.70
CA SER A 507 -4.43 -11.71 24.76
C SER A 507 -4.85 -11.80 23.29
N TYR A 508 -4.09 -11.16 22.40
CA TYR A 508 -4.26 -11.20 20.94
C TYR A 508 -2.92 -11.49 20.25
N ASN A 509 -2.95 -12.30 19.19
CA ASN A 509 -1.83 -12.55 18.29
C ASN A 509 -2.20 -12.06 16.88
N LEU A 510 -1.39 -11.18 16.31
CA LEU A 510 -1.68 -10.44 15.08
C LEU A 510 -0.65 -10.76 14.00
N SER A 511 -1.11 -11.33 12.88
CA SER A 511 -0.28 -11.89 11.82
C SER A 511 -0.62 -11.35 10.43
N GLY A 512 0.22 -11.65 9.42
CA GLY A 512 -0.03 -11.33 8.01
C GLY A 512 -0.18 -9.85 7.63
N MET A 513 0.14 -8.91 8.54
CA MET A 513 -0.06 -7.47 8.32
C MET A 513 1.19 -6.68 7.91
N GLY A 514 2.35 -7.33 7.92
CA GLY A 514 3.63 -6.73 7.56
C GLY A 514 4.04 -5.58 8.48
N CYS A 515 4.96 -4.75 8.01
CA CYS A 515 5.64 -3.74 8.83
C CYS A 515 4.74 -2.63 9.42
N SER A 516 3.46 -2.54 9.01
CA SER A 516 2.50 -1.62 9.62
C SER A 516 1.81 -2.17 10.87
N ALA A 517 2.07 -3.43 11.23
CA ALA A 517 1.42 -4.13 12.34
C ALA A 517 1.64 -3.46 13.70
N GLY A 518 2.74 -2.72 13.90
CA GLY A 518 2.99 -1.94 15.12
C GLY A 518 1.92 -0.87 15.34
N VAL A 519 1.68 0.00 14.35
CA VAL A 519 0.63 1.04 14.42
C VAL A 519 -0.77 0.43 14.51
N ILE A 520 -1.02 -0.69 13.84
CA ILE A 520 -2.29 -1.41 13.93
C ILE A 520 -2.52 -1.93 15.37
N SER A 521 -1.48 -2.46 16.01
CA SER A 521 -1.54 -2.94 17.39
C SER A 521 -1.77 -1.80 18.39
N ILE A 522 -1.20 -0.62 18.15
CA ILE A 522 -1.53 0.61 18.91
C ILE A 522 -3.00 1.02 18.72
N SER A 523 -3.57 0.89 17.51
CA SER A 523 -5.02 1.12 17.28
C SER A 523 -5.87 0.16 18.11
N LEU A 524 -5.56 -1.13 18.07
CA LEU A 524 -6.28 -2.15 18.84
C LEU A 524 -6.16 -1.91 20.34
N ALA A 525 -4.94 -1.62 20.84
CA ALA A 525 -4.71 -1.30 22.23
C ALA A 525 -5.50 -0.06 22.67
N ARG A 526 -5.55 0.98 21.84
CA ARG A 526 -6.35 2.19 22.10
C ARG A 526 -7.83 1.87 22.23
N GLU A 527 -8.36 1.03 21.34
CA GLU A 527 -9.78 0.62 21.32
C GLU A 527 -10.12 -0.22 22.56
N LEU A 528 -9.32 -1.22 22.90
CA LEU A 528 -9.48 -2.02 24.12
C LEU A 528 -9.36 -1.16 25.40
N LEU A 529 -8.44 -0.20 25.44
CA LEU A 529 -8.31 0.76 26.55
C LEU A 529 -9.45 1.81 26.60
N GLN A 530 -10.35 1.89 25.61
CA GLN A 530 -11.63 2.59 25.81
C GLN A 530 -12.62 1.70 26.55
N VAL A 531 -12.68 0.42 26.21
CA VAL A 531 -13.58 -0.58 26.81
C VAL A 531 -13.20 -0.86 28.26
N TYR A 532 -11.99 -1.35 28.51
CA TYR A 532 -11.50 -1.75 29.84
C TYR A 532 -10.97 -0.53 30.63
N PRO A 533 -11.67 -0.07 31.70
CA PRO A 533 -11.23 1.08 32.49
C PRO A 533 -10.09 0.75 33.45
N ASN A 534 -9.19 1.71 33.68
CA ASN A 534 -8.05 1.58 34.61
C ASN A 534 -7.18 0.34 34.33
N SER A 535 -6.89 0.08 33.07
CA SER A 535 -6.12 -1.07 32.59
C SER A 535 -4.75 -0.68 32.04
N THR A 536 -3.86 -1.65 31.97
CA THR A 536 -2.53 -1.59 31.36
C THR A 536 -2.46 -2.58 30.22
N ALA A 537 -2.05 -2.11 29.05
CA ALA A 537 -1.88 -2.92 27.85
C ALA A 537 -0.40 -3.00 27.45
N LEU A 538 0.08 -4.19 27.16
CA LEU A 538 1.42 -4.46 26.67
C LEU A 538 1.34 -4.88 25.20
N VAL A 539 2.00 -4.12 24.33
CA VAL A 539 2.09 -4.40 22.90
C VAL A 539 3.51 -4.86 22.58
N ILE A 540 3.66 -5.95 21.85
CA ILE A 540 4.95 -6.48 21.40
C ILE A 540 4.96 -6.51 19.88
N SER A 541 5.89 -5.79 19.26
CA SER A 541 6.16 -5.81 17.82
C SER A 541 7.50 -6.48 17.56
N THR A 542 7.53 -7.48 16.70
CA THR A 542 8.76 -8.12 16.20
C THR A 542 8.47 -8.80 14.85
N GLU A 543 9.49 -9.34 14.22
CA GLU A 543 9.37 -10.25 13.09
C GLU A 543 10.43 -11.33 13.21
N ASN A 544 10.03 -12.60 13.15
CA ASN A 544 10.97 -13.71 13.07
C ASN A 544 11.46 -13.85 11.64
N ILE A 545 12.78 -13.79 11.45
CA ILE A 545 13.39 -13.89 10.13
C ILE A 545 14.10 -15.22 9.89
N THR A 546 14.31 -16.06 10.91
CA THR A 546 14.85 -17.43 10.74
C THR A 546 13.96 -18.26 9.82
N GLN A 547 12.69 -18.49 10.17
CA GLN A 547 11.86 -19.46 9.41
C GLN A 547 11.49 -18.98 8.00
N ASN A 548 11.61 -17.68 7.73
CA ASN A 548 11.14 -17.04 6.51
C ASN A 548 12.28 -16.72 5.53
N TRP A 549 13.46 -17.29 5.76
CA TRP A 549 14.62 -17.14 4.88
C TRP A 549 14.39 -17.83 3.54
N TYR A 550 14.43 -17.06 2.44
CA TYR A 550 14.18 -17.58 1.11
C TYR A 550 15.46 -18.14 0.48
N PHE A 551 15.45 -19.41 0.06
CA PHE A 551 16.60 -20.09 -0.56
C PHE A 551 16.49 -20.22 -2.10
N GLY A 552 15.39 -19.77 -2.70
CA GLY A 552 15.21 -19.81 -4.15
C GLY A 552 15.91 -18.64 -4.86
N ASN A 553 15.64 -18.51 -6.16
CA ASN A 553 16.36 -17.59 -7.04
C ASN A 553 15.46 -16.51 -7.71
N ASP A 554 14.18 -16.37 -7.30
CA ASP A 554 13.32 -15.26 -7.71
C ASP A 554 13.79 -13.93 -7.09
N ARG A 555 14.22 -12.99 -7.94
CA ARG A 555 14.68 -11.64 -7.55
C ARG A 555 13.64 -10.88 -6.72
N SER A 556 12.34 -11.03 -7.00
CA SER A 556 11.27 -10.38 -6.25
C SER A 556 11.04 -10.98 -4.86
N MET A 557 11.59 -12.16 -4.58
CA MET A 557 11.57 -12.81 -3.25
C MET A 557 12.91 -12.74 -2.50
N LEU A 558 14.01 -12.42 -3.19
CA LEU A 558 15.34 -12.22 -2.57
C LEU A 558 15.49 -10.88 -1.83
N ILE A 559 14.74 -9.84 -2.22
CA ILE A 559 14.83 -8.50 -1.61
C ILE A 559 14.64 -8.53 -0.07
N PRO A 560 13.66 -9.28 0.49
CA PRO A 560 13.54 -9.48 1.93
C PRO A 560 14.82 -9.91 2.66
N ASN A 561 15.55 -10.93 2.17
CA ASN A 561 16.79 -11.43 2.80
C ASN A 561 17.84 -10.31 2.94
N CYS A 562 17.94 -9.44 1.94
CA CYS A 562 18.91 -8.34 1.96
C CYS A 562 18.56 -7.24 2.98
N LEU A 563 17.26 -7.00 3.25
CA LEU A 563 16.79 -5.84 4.01
C LEU A 563 16.41 -6.15 5.46
N PHE A 564 15.77 -7.29 5.72
CA PHE A 564 15.24 -7.61 7.04
C PHE A 564 16.34 -8.04 8.01
N ARG A 565 16.19 -7.62 9.27
CA ARG A 565 17.16 -7.81 10.36
C ARG A 565 16.43 -8.08 11.67
N VAL A 566 17.11 -8.73 12.61
CA VAL A 566 16.53 -9.09 13.91
C VAL A 566 16.17 -7.84 14.69
N GLY A 567 14.94 -7.79 15.22
CA GLY A 567 14.52 -6.72 16.11
C GLY A 567 13.16 -6.95 16.73
N GLY A 568 12.93 -6.28 17.86
CA GLY A 568 11.65 -6.20 18.51
C GLY A 568 11.52 -4.98 19.41
N ALA A 569 10.28 -4.65 19.77
CA ALA A 569 9.96 -3.60 20.72
C ALA A 569 8.77 -4.03 21.59
N ALA A 570 8.85 -3.75 22.89
CA ALA A 570 7.76 -3.89 23.83
C ALA A 570 7.30 -2.51 24.31
N ILE A 571 6.00 -2.26 24.25
CA ILE A 571 5.38 -0.95 24.42
C ILE A 571 4.30 -1.03 25.49
N LEU A 572 4.44 -0.25 26.55
CA LEU A 572 3.54 -0.25 27.70
C LEU A 572 2.58 0.94 27.62
N LEU A 573 1.29 0.64 27.49
CA LEU A 573 0.21 1.61 27.41
C LEU A 573 -0.70 1.54 28.64
N SER A 574 -1.33 2.66 29.02
CA SER A 574 -2.39 2.66 30.05
C SER A 574 -3.42 3.76 29.84
N ASN A 575 -4.62 3.57 30.38
CA ASN A 575 -5.63 4.62 30.54
C ASN A 575 -5.80 5.08 32.01
N LYS A 576 -4.99 4.56 32.94
CA LYS A 576 -5.02 4.89 34.37
C LYS A 576 -4.68 6.39 34.55
N ARG A 577 -5.55 7.15 35.23
CA ARG A 577 -5.34 8.59 35.45
C ARG A 577 -4.07 8.90 36.26
N SER A 578 -3.66 7.99 37.14
CA SER A 578 -2.40 8.05 37.88
C SER A 578 -1.17 8.09 36.97
N ASP A 579 -1.21 7.38 35.85
CA ASP A 579 -0.06 7.19 34.97
C ASP A 579 0.26 8.43 34.13
N ARG A 580 -0.67 9.39 34.04
CA ARG A 580 -0.48 10.67 33.34
C ARG A 580 0.79 11.42 33.76
N ARG A 581 1.23 11.29 35.02
CA ARG A 581 2.41 11.98 35.55
C ARG A 581 3.74 11.31 35.16
N ARG A 582 3.76 9.98 35.00
CA ARG A 582 4.97 9.21 34.65
C ARG A 582 5.12 8.96 33.15
N ALA A 583 3.99 8.93 32.44
CA ALA A 583 3.94 8.64 31.01
C ALA A 583 4.75 9.63 30.16
N LYS A 584 5.41 9.10 29.14
CA LYS A 584 6.14 9.86 28.13
C LYS A 584 5.20 10.65 27.23
N TYR A 585 4.16 9.99 26.70
CA TYR A 585 3.26 10.57 25.69
C TYR A 585 1.77 10.29 25.94
N GLU A 586 0.90 11.13 25.38
CA GLU A 586 -0.54 10.91 25.21
C GLU A 586 -0.84 10.65 23.73
N LEU A 587 -1.56 9.57 23.42
CA LEU A 587 -1.96 9.21 22.06
C LEU A 587 -3.10 10.12 21.58
N SER A 588 -2.79 11.02 20.65
CA SER A 588 -3.74 12.00 20.13
C SER A 588 -4.64 11.39 19.05
N HIS A 589 -4.04 10.82 18.00
CA HIS A 589 -4.76 10.29 16.85
C HIS A 589 -4.10 9.02 16.31
N VAL A 590 -4.93 8.15 15.72
CA VAL A 590 -4.51 7.01 14.90
C VAL A 590 -5.32 7.05 13.61
N VAL A 591 -4.66 6.95 12.46
CA VAL A 591 -5.29 6.96 11.14
C VAL A 591 -4.87 5.72 10.38
N ARG A 592 -5.85 4.88 10.02
CA ARG A 592 -5.64 3.65 9.26
C ARG A 592 -6.12 3.81 7.83
N THR A 593 -5.32 3.33 6.88
CA THR A 593 -5.65 3.28 5.45
C THR A 593 -5.39 1.88 4.94
N HIS A 594 -6.37 1.31 4.25
CA HIS A 594 -6.35 -0.05 3.72
C HIS A 594 -6.76 -0.03 2.25
N MET A 595 -5.90 -0.51 1.35
CA MET A 595 -6.14 -0.49 -0.09
C MET A 595 -6.44 -1.87 -0.70
N GLY A 596 -6.46 -2.94 0.09
CA GLY A 596 -6.70 -4.32 -0.36
C GLY A 596 -8.08 -4.67 -0.89
N ALA A 597 -8.91 -3.68 -1.21
CA ALA A 597 -10.03 -3.86 -2.14
C ALA A 597 -9.60 -3.73 -3.62
N SER A 598 -8.35 -3.35 -3.87
CA SER A 598 -7.72 -3.32 -5.20
C SER A 598 -6.74 -4.48 -5.33
N ASP A 599 -6.89 -5.29 -6.38
CA ASP A 599 -6.06 -6.48 -6.64
C ASP A 599 -4.57 -6.15 -6.70
N ASN A 600 -4.19 -5.07 -7.39
CA ASN A 600 -2.80 -4.60 -7.43
C ASN A 600 -2.26 -4.29 -6.02
N SER A 601 -3.07 -3.72 -5.14
CA SER A 601 -2.67 -3.43 -3.75
C SER A 601 -2.60 -4.71 -2.91
N TYR A 602 -3.52 -5.65 -3.12
CA TYR A 602 -3.58 -6.94 -2.44
C TYR A 602 -2.40 -7.85 -2.78
N GLY A 603 -2.12 -8.04 -4.08
CA GLY A 603 -0.98 -8.82 -4.59
C GLY A 603 0.37 -8.09 -4.53
N CYS A 604 0.43 -6.89 -3.95
CA CYS A 604 1.64 -6.05 -3.91
C CYS A 604 2.77 -6.66 -3.06
N VAL A 605 2.40 -7.27 -1.93
CA VAL A 605 3.28 -7.95 -0.98
C VAL A 605 2.58 -9.23 -0.58
N TYR A 606 3.08 -10.37 -1.04
CA TYR A 606 2.38 -11.64 -0.95
C TYR A 606 3.33 -12.79 -0.62
N GLN A 607 2.95 -13.68 0.29
CA GLN A 607 3.71 -14.90 0.55
C GLN A 607 3.24 -15.98 -0.43
N LYS A 608 4.15 -16.56 -1.20
CA LYS A 608 3.86 -17.62 -2.18
C LYS A 608 5.07 -18.51 -2.38
N GLU A 609 4.83 -19.67 -2.99
CA GLU A 609 5.88 -20.51 -3.53
C GLU A 609 6.37 -19.95 -4.89
N ASP A 610 7.65 -20.19 -5.17
CA ASP A 610 8.25 -20.02 -6.51
C ASP A 610 8.05 -21.30 -7.35
N PRO A 611 8.51 -21.35 -8.62
CA PRO A 611 8.36 -22.54 -9.46
C PRO A 611 9.05 -23.81 -8.92
N ASP A 612 10.04 -23.67 -8.04
CA ASP A 612 10.77 -24.76 -7.41
C ASP A 612 10.14 -25.16 -6.04
N SER A 613 8.92 -24.66 -5.77
CA SER A 613 8.17 -24.86 -4.52
C SER A 613 8.84 -24.28 -3.26
N VAL A 614 9.78 -23.34 -3.42
CA VAL A 614 10.39 -22.64 -2.28
C VAL A 614 9.49 -21.47 -1.88
N THR A 615 8.99 -21.49 -0.64
CA THR A 615 8.17 -20.38 -0.12
C THR A 615 9.02 -19.13 0.12
N GLY A 616 8.57 -17.98 -0.41
CA GLY A 616 9.16 -16.67 -0.18
C GLY A 616 8.12 -15.55 -0.09
N VAL A 617 8.58 -14.33 0.19
CA VAL A 617 7.73 -13.13 0.21
C VAL A 617 7.97 -12.33 -1.06
N TYR A 618 7.05 -12.44 -2.00
CA TYR A 618 7.05 -11.71 -3.25
C TYR A 618 6.75 -10.22 -3.03
N LEU A 619 7.63 -9.37 -3.55
CA LEU A 619 7.44 -7.93 -3.66
C LEU A 619 7.23 -7.53 -5.13
N SER A 620 6.09 -6.88 -5.42
CA SER A 620 5.79 -6.36 -6.75
C SER A 620 6.69 -5.17 -7.12
N LYS A 621 7.04 -5.04 -8.41
CA LYS A 621 7.74 -3.85 -8.94
C LYS A 621 6.95 -2.55 -8.69
N ASP A 622 5.61 -2.61 -8.59
CA ASP A 622 4.72 -1.46 -8.33
C ASP A 622 4.70 -0.97 -6.87
N LEU A 623 5.45 -1.61 -5.96
CA LEU A 623 5.41 -1.36 -4.52
C LEU A 623 5.51 0.12 -4.14
N MET A 624 6.40 0.88 -4.79
CA MET A 624 6.58 2.31 -4.51
C MET A 624 5.38 3.16 -4.95
N VAL A 625 4.77 2.85 -6.10
CA VAL A 625 3.58 3.55 -6.62
C VAL A 625 2.38 3.31 -5.72
N ILE A 626 2.17 2.05 -5.32
CA ILE A 626 1.10 1.65 -4.40
C ILE A 626 1.31 2.27 -3.02
N ALA A 627 2.56 2.32 -2.52
CA ALA A 627 2.89 3.02 -1.27
C ALA A 627 2.59 4.52 -1.35
N GLY A 628 2.91 5.20 -2.46
CA GLY A 628 2.57 6.60 -2.70
C GLY A 628 1.05 6.85 -2.69
N HIS A 629 0.26 5.96 -3.31
CA HIS A 629 -1.20 6.04 -3.27
C HIS A 629 -1.75 5.85 -1.83
N ALA A 630 -1.21 4.89 -1.09
CA ALA A 630 -1.61 4.64 0.30
C ALA A 630 -1.21 5.79 1.25
N LEU A 631 -0.02 6.35 1.06
CA LEU A 631 0.46 7.55 1.76
C LEU A 631 -0.48 8.73 1.51
N LYS A 632 -0.78 9.03 0.23
CA LYS A 632 -1.69 10.11 -0.17
C LYS A 632 -3.08 9.99 0.45
N ALA A 633 -3.64 8.78 0.49
CA ALA A 633 -4.92 8.51 1.14
C ALA A 633 -4.85 8.66 2.68
N ASN A 634 -3.75 8.25 3.31
CA ASN A 634 -3.52 8.43 4.75
C ASN A 634 -3.39 9.90 5.14
N ILE A 635 -2.51 10.66 4.46
CA ILE A 635 -2.27 12.09 4.79
C ILE A 635 -3.50 12.97 4.49
N THR A 636 -4.30 12.64 3.48
CA THR A 636 -5.60 13.30 3.22
C THR A 636 -6.54 13.11 4.42
N THR A 637 -6.55 11.91 5.00
CA THR A 637 -7.39 11.55 6.16
C THR A 637 -6.85 12.14 7.47
N LEU A 638 -5.52 12.32 7.57
CA LEU A 638 -4.79 12.82 8.74
C LEU A 638 -4.77 14.34 8.83
N GLY A 639 -4.51 15.05 7.73
CA GLY A 639 -4.31 16.50 7.69
C GLY A 639 -5.31 17.32 8.52
N PRO A 640 -6.64 17.12 8.36
CA PRO A 640 -7.66 17.86 9.13
C PRO A 640 -7.62 17.64 10.65
N LEU A 641 -6.93 16.60 11.13
CA LEU A 641 -6.80 16.27 12.55
C LEU A 641 -5.58 16.93 13.19
N VAL A 642 -4.59 17.37 12.41
CA VAL A 642 -3.26 17.77 12.92
C VAL A 642 -2.73 19.10 12.39
N LEU A 643 -3.18 19.53 11.21
CA LEU A 643 -2.74 20.78 10.58
C LEU A 643 -3.45 22.00 11.17
N PRO A 644 -2.78 23.17 11.24
CA PRO A 644 -3.42 24.45 11.57
C PRO A 644 -4.59 24.79 10.63
N VAL A 645 -5.57 25.57 11.11
CA VAL A 645 -6.75 25.96 10.32
C VAL A 645 -6.38 26.73 9.05
N SER A 646 -5.28 27.49 9.05
CA SER A 646 -4.74 28.16 7.85
C SER A 646 -4.37 27.17 6.74
N GLU A 647 -3.62 26.12 7.07
CA GLU A 647 -3.23 25.04 6.14
C GLU A 647 -4.45 24.27 5.64
N GLN A 648 -5.41 23.99 6.52
CA GLN A 648 -6.67 23.34 6.14
C GLN A 648 -7.47 24.20 5.14
N LEU A 649 -7.52 25.52 5.36
CA LEU A 649 -8.18 26.46 4.46
C LEU A 649 -7.47 26.57 3.11
N LEU A 650 -6.14 26.68 3.08
CA LEU A 650 -5.34 26.69 1.85
C LEU A 650 -5.55 25.40 1.04
N PHE A 651 -5.52 24.24 1.69
CA PHE A 651 -5.80 22.96 1.06
C PHE A 651 -7.23 22.89 0.50
N PHE A 652 -8.23 23.32 1.27
CA PHE A 652 -9.62 23.35 0.82
C PHE A 652 -9.84 24.29 -0.37
N ILE A 653 -9.29 25.51 -0.33
CA ILE A 653 -9.31 26.45 -1.46
C ILE A 653 -8.64 25.81 -2.68
N SER A 654 -7.53 25.09 -2.53
CA SER A 654 -6.87 24.39 -3.64
C SER A 654 -7.73 23.27 -4.25
N LEU A 655 -8.61 22.64 -3.47
CA LEU A 655 -9.55 21.62 -3.95
C LEU A 655 -10.73 22.27 -4.69
N VAL A 656 -11.30 23.35 -4.13
CA VAL A 656 -12.38 24.12 -4.76
C VAL A 656 -11.90 24.71 -6.09
N MET A 657 -10.74 25.39 -6.11
CA MET A 657 -10.13 25.93 -7.33
C MET A 657 -9.89 24.84 -8.38
N ARG A 658 -9.41 23.64 -8.00
CA ARG A 658 -9.25 22.52 -8.95
C ARG A 658 -10.57 22.00 -9.51
N LYS A 659 -11.64 22.00 -8.71
CA LYS A 659 -12.98 21.57 -9.14
C LYS A 659 -13.65 22.60 -10.07
N VAL A 660 -13.43 23.90 -9.84
CA VAL A 660 -13.99 24.99 -10.64
C VAL A 660 -13.16 25.26 -11.90
N MET A 661 -11.83 25.38 -11.80
CA MET A 661 -10.93 25.83 -12.87
C MET A 661 -10.34 24.69 -13.74
N LYS A 662 -10.99 23.51 -13.78
CA LYS A 662 -10.63 22.33 -14.60
C LYS A 662 -9.12 22.05 -14.78
N ARG A 663 -8.54 21.27 -13.85
CA ARG A 663 -7.24 20.56 -13.96
C ARG A 663 -5.94 21.37 -14.17
N ARG A 664 -5.95 22.69 -14.36
CA ARG A 664 -4.70 23.47 -14.59
C ARG A 664 -3.88 23.84 -13.33
N VAL A 665 -4.40 23.61 -12.12
CA VAL A 665 -3.72 23.98 -10.86
C VAL A 665 -2.97 22.79 -10.26
N LYS A 666 -1.67 22.94 -9.97
CA LYS A 666 -0.85 21.90 -9.31
C LYS A 666 -1.46 21.49 -7.95
N PRO A 667 -1.39 20.22 -7.55
CA PRO A 667 -1.82 19.81 -6.22
C PRO A 667 -1.04 20.52 -5.11
N TYR A 668 -1.74 21.26 -4.27
CA TYR A 668 -1.18 21.72 -2.99
C TYR A 668 -1.06 20.53 -2.04
N VAL A 669 0.14 20.34 -1.51
CA VAL A 669 0.45 19.41 -0.41
C VAL A 669 0.59 20.28 0.84
N PRO A 670 -0.21 20.06 1.90
CA PRO A 670 -0.10 20.86 3.12
C PRO A 670 1.25 20.69 3.81
N ASP A 671 1.71 21.71 4.53
CA ASP A 671 2.98 21.63 5.23
C ASP A 671 2.83 20.89 6.58
N PHE A 672 3.13 19.59 6.56
CA PHE A 672 3.14 18.73 7.74
C PHE A 672 4.25 19.05 8.74
N LYS A 673 5.28 19.85 8.39
CA LYS A 673 6.32 20.33 9.34
C LYS A 673 5.73 21.30 10.37
N LEU A 674 4.61 21.95 10.06
CA LEU A 674 3.84 22.76 11.02
C LEU A 674 3.00 21.89 11.99
N ALA A 675 2.75 20.63 11.63
CA ALA A 675 1.96 19.69 12.44
C ALA A 675 2.80 18.81 13.38
N PHE A 676 4.09 18.62 13.09
CA PHE A 676 4.95 17.68 13.83
C PHE A 676 6.38 18.20 13.98
N GLU A 677 6.85 18.21 15.23
CA GLU A 677 8.23 18.54 15.57
C GLU A 677 9.18 17.35 15.33
N HIS A 678 8.64 16.12 15.30
CA HIS A 678 9.39 14.88 15.12
C HIS A 678 8.61 13.88 14.24
N VAL A 679 9.31 13.16 13.35
CA VAL A 679 8.71 12.15 12.46
C VAL A 679 9.49 10.84 12.54
N CYS A 680 8.76 9.73 12.68
CA CYS A 680 9.28 8.37 12.75
C CYS A 680 8.76 7.59 11.53
N ILE A 681 9.60 7.46 10.50
CA ILE A 681 9.26 6.75 9.26
C ILE A 681 9.75 5.31 9.35
N HIS A 682 8.89 4.35 9.01
CA HIS A 682 9.27 2.94 8.96
C HIS A 682 10.47 2.69 8.03
N THR A 683 11.49 2.01 8.55
CA THR A 683 12.76 1.69 7.87
C THR A 683 12.64 0.52 6.88
N GLY A 684 11.64 0.55 5.99
CA GLY A 684 11.40 -0.52 5.02
C GLY A 684 12.54 -0.71 4.01
N GLY A 685 13.34 0.34 3.81
CA GLY A 685 14.48 0.42 2.91
C GLY A 685 14.68 1.88 2.46
N ARG A 686 15.88 2.21 1.96
CA ARG A 686 16.26 3.59 1.59
C ARG A 686 15.23 4.29 0.69
N GLY A 687 14.75 3.61 -0.36
CA GLY A 687 13.78 4.19 -1.30
C GLY A 687 12.43 4.56 -0.69
N VAL A 688 11.98 3.87 0.36
CA VAL A 688 10.73 4.22 1.08
C VAL A 688 10.90 5.53 1.85
N ILE A 689 12.06 5.70 2.48
CA ILE A 689 12.41 6.90 3.24
C ILE A 689 12.52 8.11 2.30
N GLU A 690 13.26 7.97 1.19
CA GLU A 690 13.46 9.03 0.19
C GLU A 690 12.16 9.42 -0.54
N GLU A 691 11.26 8.47 -0.84
CA GLU A 691 9.99 8.80 -1.48
C GLU A 691 9.01 9.52 -0.53
N ILE A 692 9.01 9.22 0.78
CA ILE A 692 8.26 10.03 1.76
C ILE A 692 8.85 11.44 1.88
N GLU A 693 10.18 11.55 2.01
CA GLU A 693 10.91 12.84 2.08
C GLU A 693 10.51 13.74 0.91
N LYS A 694 10.48 13.19 -0.29
CA LYS A 694 10.06 13.85 -1.54
C LYS A 694 8.56 14.17 -1.61
N GLN A 695 7.67 13.25 -1.23
CA GLN A 695 6.21 13.49 -1.32
C GLN A 695 5.70 14.50 -0.28
N LEU A 696 6.37 14.60 0.88
CA LEU A 696 5.96 15.48 1.99
C LEU A 696 6.85 16.72 2.15
N ALA A 697 7.92 16.85 1.34
CA ALA A 697 8.91 17.94 1.42
C ALA A 697 9.46 18.14 2.86
N LEU A 698 9.78 17.02 3.51
CA LEU A 698 10.36 16.99 4.85
C LEU A 698 11.81 17.48 4.82
N THR A 699 12.30 18.01 5.94
CA THR A 699 13.70 18.44 6.06
C THR A 699 14.61 17.25 6.38
N PRO A 700 15.89 17.28 5.97
CA PRO A 700 16.86 16.23 6.32
C PRO A 700 16.91 15.94 7.83
N ASP A 701 16.77 16.97 8.68
CA ASP A 701 16.70 16.86 10.14
C ASP A 701 15.59 15.96 10.69
N LEU A 702 14.43 15.92 10.02
CA LEU A 702 13.31 15.03 10.37
C LEU A 702 13.51 13.62 9.81
N MET A 703 14.31 13.49 8.75
CA MET A 703 14.60 12.22 8.10
C MET A 703 15.75 11.46 8.75
N GLN A 704 16.72 12.17 9.33
CA GLN A 704 17.96 11.59 9.85
C GLN A 704 17.73 10.44 10.84
N PRO A 705 16.83 10.54 11.85
CA PRO A 705 16.59 9.43 12.78
C PRO A 705 16.11 8.14 12.10
N SER A 706 15.37 8.26 10.99
CA SER A 706 14.89 7.11 10.20
C SER A 706 16.02 6.52 9.34
N LYS A 707 16.93 7.38 8.82
CA LYS A 707 18.12 6.96 8.07
C LYS A 707 19.14 6.27 8.99
N ASP A 708 19.40 6.83 10.17
CA ASP A 708 20.28 6.26 11.20
C ASP A 708 19.77 4.88 11.68
N THR A 709 18.45 4.76 11.87
CA THR A 709 17.82 3.49 12.26
C THR A 709 17.95 2.43 11.18
N LEU A 710 17.75 2.79 9.91
CA LEU A 710 17.96 1.88 8.78
C LEU A 710 19.43 1.45 8.68
N HIS A 711 20.37 2.36 8.91
CA HIS A 711 21.80 2.07 8.89
C HIS A 711 22.22 1.12 10.02
N ARG A 712 21.81 1.39 11.27
CA ARG A 712 22.22 0.63 12.45
C ARG A 712 21.47 -0.69 12.64
N PHE A 713 20.18 -0.75 12.30
CA PHE A 713 19.32 -1.92 12.58
C PHE A 713 18.66 -2.52 11.34
N GLY A 714 18.72 -1.88 10.18
CA GLY A 714 18.02 -2.35 8.98
C GLY A 714 16.50 -2.25 9.08
N ASN A 715 15.81 -3.18 8.41
CA ASN A 715 14.36 -3.30 8.47
C ASN A 715 13.97 -4.32 9.55
N THR A 716 13.59 -3.83 10.73
CA THR A 716 13.07 -4.65 11.85
C THR A 716 11.53 -4.75 11.82
N SER A 717 10.95 -4.72 10.61
CA SER A 717 9.52 -4.86 10.31
C SER A 717 8.63 -3.90 11.12
N SER A 718 7.66 -4.46 11.85
CA SER A 718 6.69 -3.75 12.70
C SER A 718 7.33 -2.95 13.83
N SER A 719 8.56 -3.28 14.23
CA SER A 719 9.26 -2.65 15.34
C SER A 719 10.06 -1.41 14.94
N SER A 720 10.45 -1.24 13.66
CA SER A 720 11.32 -0.15 13.17
C SER A 720 10.97 1.25 13.72
N ILE A 721 9.69 1.63 13.71
CA ILE A 721 9.23 2.97 14.13
C ILE A 721 9.45 3.26 15.62
N TRP A 722 9.74 2.24 16.43
CA TRP A 722 10.12 2.36 17.83
C TRP A 722 11.63 2.56 18.00
N TYR A 723 12.46 1.96 17.14
CA TYR A 723 13.90 2.25 17.09
C TYR A 723 14.14 3.70 16.65
N VAL A 724 13.34 4.20 15.69
CA VAL A 724 13.38 5.62 15.30
C VAL A 724 12.97 6.54 16.47
N LEU A 725 11.94 6.18 17.24
CA LEU A 725 11.56 6.96 18.43
C LEU A 725 12.65 6.91 19.51
N ALA A 726 13.27 5.74 19.73
CA ALA A 726 14.41 5.58 20.64
C ALA A 726 15.63 6.42 20.22
N ASN A 727 15.91 6.54 18.91
CA ASN A 727 16.95 7.42 18.38
C ASN A 727 16.68 8.88 18.73
N ILE A 728 15.44 9.33 18.50
CA ILE A 728 15.02 10.70 18.80
C ILE A 728 15.09 11.00 20.30
N GLU A 729 14.64 10.08 21.16
CA GLU A 729 14.73 10.22 22.61
C GLU A 729 16.19 10.27 23.10
N SER A 730 17.07 9.39 22.59
CA SER A 730 18.47 9.30 23.03
C SER A 730 19.33 10.46 22.50
N GLY A 731 19.07 10.91 21.27
CA GLY A 731 19.83 11.97 20.60
C GLY A 731 19.35 13.39 20.94
N LYS A 732 18.48 13.93 20.07
CA LYS A 732 17.99 15.32 20.18
C LYS A 732 17.05 15.54 21.37
N GLY A 733 16.40 14.48 21.86
CA GLY A 733 15.34 14.53 22.87
C GLY A 733 14.02 15.09 22.33
N VAL A 734 12.94 14.85 23.08
CA VAL A 734 11.59 15.37 22.77
C VAL A 734 11.13 16.27 23.90
N ARG A 735 10.77 17.53 23.60
CA ARG A 735 10.33 18.48 24.64
C ARG A 735 8.87 18.26 24.99
N ARG A 736 8.51 18.61 26.23
CA ARG A 736 7.12 18.63 26.67
C ARG A 736 6.24 19.44 25.71
N GLY A 737 5.19 18.81 25.18
CA GLY A 737 4.25 19.41 24.25
C GLY A 737 4.53 19.14 22.77
N ASP A 738 5.77 18.76 22.40
CA ASP A 738 6.14 18.35 21.04
C ASP A 738 5.23 17.18 20.57
N ARG A 739 4.99 17.12 19.26
CA ARG A 739 4.18 16.12 18.58
C ARG A 739 5.08 15.21 17.74
N VAL A 740 4.92 13.91 17.92
CA VAL A 740 5.64 12.87 17.18
C VAL A 740 4.68 12.13 16.26
N TRP A 741 5.01 12.03 14.98
CA TRP A 741 4.26 11.26 14.00
C TRP A 741 4.99 9.96 13.64
N GLN A 742 4.43 8.82 14.00
CA GLN A 742 4.84 7.52 13.47
C GLN A 742 4.04 7.17 12.22
N ILE A 743 4.71 6.74 11.14
CA ILE A 743 4.08 6.25 9.92
C ILE A 743 4.72 4.94 9.43
N ALA A 744 3.89 3.96 9.09
CA ALA A 744 4.34 2.65 8.63
C ALA A 744 3.45 2.06 7.52
N PHE A 745 4.08 1.29 6.64
CA PHE A 745 3.45 0.58 5.52
C PHE A 745 3.48 -0.94 5.71
N GLY A 746 2.57 -1.67 5.07
CA GLY A 746 2.55 -3.14 5.15
C GLY A 746 1.68 -3.78 4.08
N SER A 747 1.69 -5.12 4.04
CA SER A 747 0.88 -5.93 3.12
C SER A 747 -0.59 -5.55 3.20
N GLY A 748 -1.33 -5.70 2.10
CA GLY A 748 -2.74 -5.31 2.04
C GLY A 748 -3.12 -4.57 0.77
N PHE A 749 -2.51 -3.47 0.34
CA PHE A 749 -1.50 -2.65 0.99
C PHE A 749 -2.10 -1.76 2.08
N LYS A 750 -1.33 -1.45 3.13
CA LYS A 750 -1.76 -0.64 4.28
C LYS A 750 -0.81 0.52 4.50
N CYS A 751 -1.34 1.67 4.90
CA CYS A 751 -0.58 2.81 5.41
C CYS A 751 -1.24 3.29 6.70
N ASN A 752 -0.50 3.32 7.81
CA ASN A 752 -1.04 3.61 9.13
C ASN A 752 -0.18 4.65 9.84
N SER A 753 -0.84 5.61 10.49
CA SER A 753 -0.22 6.71 11.23
C SER A 753 -0.66 6.73 12.69
N ALA A 754 0.28 6.93 13.62
CA ALA A 754 0.02 7.22 15.04
C ALA A 754 0.65 8.55 15.43
N ILE A 755 -0.07 9.36 16.22
CA ILE A 755 0.31 10.72 16.58
C ILE A 755 0.34 10.82 18.11
N TRP A 756 1.52 11.07 18.63
CA TRP A 756 1.83 11.16 20.05
C TRP A 756 2.10 12.62 20.44
N ARG A 757 1.70 13.01 21.64
CA ARG A 757 2.05 14.31 22.23
C ARG A 757 2.83 14.10 23.52
N ALA A 758 4.02 14.68 23.61
CA ALA A 758 4.89 14.54 24.78
C ALA A 758 4.26 15.20 26.03
N LEU A 759 4.12 14.44 27.12
CA LEU A 759 3.55 14.90 28.39
C LEU A 759 4.61 15.51 29.33
N ARG A 760 5.84 15.01 29.23
CA ARG A 760 7.07 15.52 29.85
C ARG A 760 8.13 15.74 28.78
N THR A 761 9.23 16.40 29.14
CA THR A 761 10.44 16.32 28.31
C THR A 761 11.04 14.92 28.50
N VAL A 762 11.43 14.30 27.39
CA VAL A 762 11.98 12.94 27.32
C VAL A 762 13.35 13.05 26.68
N LYS A 763 14.36 12.55 27.39
CA LYS A 763 15.75 12.44 26.90
C LYS A 763 16.34 11.18 27.53
N ASP A 764 15.64 10.08 27.30
CA ASP A 764 15.89 8.80 27.92
C ASP A 764 16.88 8.04 27.01
N GLU A 765 18.01 7.59 27.55
CA GLU A 765 19.05 6.86 26.80
C GLU A 765 18.61 5.39 26.60
N HIS A 766 18.42 4.96 25.35
CA HIS A 766 18.01 3.59 25.03
C HIS A 766 19.22 2.69 24.80
N SER A 767 19.33 1.59 25.54
CA SER A 767 20.46 0.64 25.44
C SER A 767 20.62 -0.05 24.08
N CYS A 768 19.64 0.01 23.18
CA CYS A 768 19.86 -0.41 21.80
C CYS A 768 20.83 0.53 21.04
N TRP A 769 20.88 1.82 21.40
CA TRP A 769 21.70 2.84 20.73
C TRP A 769 23.09 3.05 21.34
N HIS A 770 23.37 2.46 22.52
CA HIS A 770 24.64 2.54 23.25
C HIS A 770 25.21 1.13 23.45
#